data_AF-A0A7S1DEH0-F1
#
_entry.id   AF-A0A7S1DEH0-F1
#
_cell.length_a   1.000
_cell.length_b   1.000
_cell.length_c   1.000
_cell.angle_alpha   90.00
_cell.angle_beta   90.00
_cell.angle_gamma   90.00
#
_symmetry.space_group_name_H-M   'P 1'
#
loop_
_entity.id
_entity.type
_entity.pdbx_description
1 polymer ?
#
loop_
_entity_poly.entity_id
_entity_poly.type
_entity_poly.pdbx_seq_one_letter_code
_entity_poly.pdbx_strand_id
1 'polypeptide(L)'
;MVIMKFRRGGLLLLLAASGVAGSCIPEFGSKAKIVTIAGGGGAGGLAVPTDLQFHPLKEGELWVASSDRQDSRLSGNWIIEGAGTAHQKEGRLLRDRIAYHYQDKVSAVAFDNTGEKFFSCQESTNTYSDLSADNFFQGPTAYEVKPCGDRGYGRATGDSGCRDLTVSAEGKEGGGADYIIHSDMLHEGPLCTGLAHDAGAKTGTSGLNGIPSRTPGNVVWHSDGSRGKLMRSDFDSLHTTELIDHRFANVRRYVDVDLARRPGVPGHMVVDEAARILYVSDTGNGRVLRVDADSGRFLRDATCISDMCFAQHNERYTCYPATGSTVTHASEAECRANCGGGECFWNYWEMGCDAGHCTNNECAMTDGLGCYNLFTESGDYFEYELWGCTKWDVLSGGLGAPSGIALGTDGRVFVADWDTGVIHALDRAGNRQASFQTGSPGVAGLEVECPAGGGPCRLWFTNALRKEVSYIEVTSGCAAGDVLAPGEPRGAWGANEDPVHVATCAAAPDKTRPNYLARHGEGYNERMIVNHTYGKNCGGDLAPGEWKEGWTTEKAAECPDRLDCENMNLDLLVMSGVYCHPCLISPCLNGGKCANIAWKGFTCECPPGTSGTICATVGGGGGVLGLGASLGIAAGTLVV
;
A
#
# COMPACT_ATOMS: atom_id res chain seq x y z
N MET A 1 38.40 -76.71 -14.23
CA MET A 1 38.47 -75.95 -15.49
C MET A 1 37.40 -76.47 -16.44
N VAL A 2 36.20 -75.90 -16.41
CA VAL A 2 35.37 -75.51 -17.57
C VAL A 2 34.53 -74.34 -17.07
N ILE A 3 34.58 -73.23 -17.80
CA ILE A 3 33.93 -71.94 -17.54
C ILE A 3 32.65 -71.86 -18.39
N MET A 4 31.64 -71.14 -17.88
CA MET A 4 30.59 -70.33 -18.57
C MET A 4 29.22 -70.56 -17.89
N LYS A 5 28.35 -69.58 -17.62
CA LYS A 5 28.32 -68.11 -17.65
C LYS A 5 27.05 -67.72 -16.86
N PHE A 6 27.11 -66.81 -15.90
CA PHE A 6 25.96 -66.39 -15.08
C PHE A 6 24.94 -65.57 -15.88
N ARG A 7 23.64 -65.85 -15.72
CA ARG A 7 22.55 -64.89 -15.97
C ARG A 7 21.64 -64.79 -14.74
N ARG A 8 21.29 -63.54 -14.46
CA ARG A 8 20.87 -62.95 -13.18
C ARG A 8 19.53 -63.47 -12.67
N GLY A 9 19.48 -63.72 -11.36
CA GLY A 9 18.24 -63.89 -10.60
C GLY A 9 17.47 -62.59 -10.52
N GLY A 10 16.16 -62.67 -10.79
CA GLY A 10 15.21 -61.62 -10.49
C GLY A 10 14.93 -61.62 -8.99
N LEU A 11 15.45 -60.59 -8.31
CA LEU A 11 15.00 -60.22 -6.97
C LEU A 11 13.62 -59.56 -7.15
N LEU A 12 12.57 -60.24 -6.72
CA LEU A 12 11.23 -59.67 -6.64
C LEU A 12 11.27 -58.64 -5.51
N LEU A 13 11.53 -57.36 -5.85
CA LEU A 13 11.30 -56.26 -4.93
C LEU A 13 9.79 -56.19 -4.70
N LEU A 14 9.33 -56.67 -3.54
CA LEU A 14 8.07 -56.20 -2.99
C LEU A 14 8.24 -54.70 -2.73
N LEU A 15 7.76 -53.88 -3.66
CA LEU A 15 7.39 -52.50 -3.36
C LEU A 15 6.29 -52.59 -2.31
N ALA A 16 6.66 -52.39 -1.04
CA ALA A 16 5.73 -52.03 -0.01
C ALA A 16 4.99 -50.77 -0.51
N ALA A 17 3.68 -50.88 -0.72
CA ALA A 17 2.81 -49.73 -0.83
C ALA A 17 2.83 -49.05 0.55
N SER A 18 3.77 -48.13 0.73
CA SER A 18 3.89 -47.32 1.93
C SER A 18 3.12 -46.02 1.74
N GLY A 19 2.12 -45.81 2.59
CA GLY A 19 1.57 -44.49 2.88
C GLY A 19 0.14 -44.32 2.43
N VAL A 20 -0.79 -44.40 3.39
CA VAL A 20 -2.08 -43.72 3.28
C VAL A 20 -1.78 -42.26 2.92
N ALA A 21 -2.27 -41.78 1.78
CA ALA A 21 -2.19 -40.36 1.47
C ALA A 21 -3.01 -39.64 2.55
N GLY A 22 -2.37 -38.74 3.31
CA GLY A 22 -3.08 -37.92 4.30
C GLY A 22 -4.26 -37.18 3.66
N SER A 23 -5.19 -36.69 4.47
CA SER A 23 -6.38 -35.96 4.00
C SER A 23 -6.66 -34.67 4.79
N CYS A 24 -5.71 -34.24 5.62
CA CYS A 24 -5.93 -33.18 6.62
C CYS A 24 -4.83 -32.11 6.57
N ILE A 25 -5.24 -30.85 6.69
CA ILE A 25 -4.35 -29.68 6.85
C ILE A 25 -4.37 -29.26 8.33
N PRO A 26 -3.24 -29.09 9.00
CA PRO A 26 -3.20 -28.75 10.43
C PRO A 26 -4.06 -27.53 10.80
N GLU A 27 -4.02 -26.47 10.00
CA GLU A 27 -4.73 -25.20 10.18
C GLU A 27 -6.26 -25.33 10.00
N PHE A 28 -6.73 -26.38 9.31
CA PHE A 28 -8.15 -26.68 9.16
C PHE A 28 -8.63 -27.78 10.12
N GLY A 29 -7.72 -28.66 10.54
CA GLY A 29 -8.02 -29.83 11.35
C GLY A 29 -8.96 -30.83 10.68
N SER A 30 -9.33 -31.88 11.42
CA SER A 30 -10.41 -32.81 11.02
C SER A 30 -11.80 -32.26 11.38
N LYS A 31 -11.85 -31.38 12.39
CA LYS A 31 -13.02 -30.55 12.73
C LYS A 31 -12.54 -29.18 13.20
N ALA A 32 -13.13 -28.14 12.64
CA ALA A 32 -12.91 -26.77 13.09
C ALA A 32 -14.22 -25.98 13.06
N LYS A 33 -14.19 -24.83 13.74
CA LYS A 33 -15.24 -23.82 13.70
C LYS A 33 -14.60 -22.44 13.58
N ILE A 34 -15.38 -21.46 13.16
CA ILE A 34 -14.94 -20.07 13.07
C ILE A 34 -15.20 -19.39 14.42
N VAL A 35 -14.21 -18.66 14.91
CA VAL A 35 -14.33 -17.79 16.08
C VAL A 35 -14.14 -16.35 15.63
N THR A 36 -15.21 -15.56 15.70
CA THR A 36 -15.18 -14.12 15.44
C THR A 36 -14.81 -13.38 16.71
N ILE A 37 -13.76 -12.56 16.64
CA ILE A 37 -13.21 -11.85 17.80
C ILE A 37 -13.52 -10.36 17.80
N ALA A 38 -13.83 -9.79 16.64
CA ALA A 38 -14.22 -8.40 16.50
C ALA A 38 -15.19 -8.26 15.34
N GLY A 39 -16.16 -7.36 15.49
CA GLY A 39 -17.09 -6.98 14.44
C GLY A 39 -18.01 -5.85 14.91
N GLY A 40 -18.63 -5.16 13.97
CA GLY A 40 -19.58 -4.07 14.25
C GLY A 40 -19.25 -2.79 13.48
N GLY A 41 -20.16 -2.40 12.59
CA GLY A 41 -20.10 -1.12 11.87
C GLY A 41 -20.65 0.02 12.72
N GLY A 42 -19.84 1.03 12.96
CA GLY A 42 -20.21 2.26 13.66
C GLY A 42 -19.09 3.28 13.57
N ALA A 43 -19.41 4.56 13.79
CA ALA A 43 -18.42 5.61 13.75
C ALA A 43 -17.42 5.45 14.92
N GLY A 44 -16.15 5.18 14.57
CA GLY A 44 -15.09 4.84 15.52
C GLY A 44 -14.94 3.35 15.84
N GLY A 45 -15.68 2.46 15.17
CA GLY A 45 -15.51 1.00 15.21
C GLY A 45 -14.77 0.46 13.98
N LEU A 46 -14.67 -0.87 13.87
CA LEU A 46 -14.07 -1.54 12.72
C LEU A 46 -14.91 -1.28 11.44
N ALA A 47 -14.33 -0.59 10.46
CA ALA A 47 -15.03 -0.16 9.24
C ALA A 47 -15.12 -1.30 8.20
N VAL A 48 -14.14 -1.41 7.30
CA VAL A 48 -13.99 -2.52 6.36
C VAL A 48 -12.62 -3.14 6.60
N PRO A 49 -12.52 -4.29 7.28
CA PRO A 49 -11.23 -4.94 7.52
C PRO A 49 -10.72 -5.54 6.21
N THR A 50 -9.63 -4.99 5.66
CA THR A 50 -9.06 -5.43 4.38
C THR A 50 -7.86 -6.33 4.57
N ASP A 51 -7.14 -6.21 5.68
CA ASP A 51 -5.93 -6.96 5.98
C ASP A 51 -5.69 -7.10 7.49
N LEU A 52 -4.81 -8.02 7.89
CA LEU A 52 -4.40 -8.21 9.29
C LEU A 52 -2.96 -8.72 9.40
N GLN A 53 -2.23 -8.30 10.43
CA GLN A 53 -0.95 -8.90 10.83
C GLN A 53 -0.73 -8.77 12.34
N PHE A 54 -0.04 -9.73 12.95
CA PHE A 54 0.40 -9.60 14.34
C PHE A 54 1.66 -8.74 14.42
N HIS A 55 1.74 -7.87 15.42
CA HIS A 55 2.93 -7.06 15.64
C HIS A 55 4.10 -7.94 16.12
N PRO A 56 5.25 -7.98 15.40
CA PRO A 56 6.32 -8.96 15.69
C PRO A 56 6.92 -8.85 17.10
N LEU A 57 7.02 -7.64 17.66
CA LEU A 57 7.54 -7.39 19.01
C LEU A 57 6.49 -7.38 20.14
N LYS A 58 5.19 -7.46 19.84
CA LYS A 58 4.11 -7.39 20.84
C LYS A 58 3.20 -8.59 20.72
N GLU A 59 3.52 -9.63 21.49
CA GLU A 59 2.77 -10.89 21.50
C GLU A 59 1.26 -10.67 21.70
N GLY A 60 0.46 -11.27 20.82
CA GLY A 60 -1.00 -11.19 20.86
C GLY A 60 -1.60 -9.83 20.46
N GLU A 61 -0.80 -8.87 19.99
CA GLU A 61 -1.29 -7.61 19.44
C GLU A 61 -1.54 -7.75 17.93
N LEU A 62 -2.82 -7.76 17.55
CA LEU A 62 -3.26 -7.87 16.17
C LEU A 62 -3.58 -6.50 15.59
N TRP A 63 -2.95 -6.14 14.47
CA TRP A 63 -3.24 -4.94 13.70
C TRP A 63 -4.10 -5.31 12.50
N VAL A 64 -5.25 -4.66 12.37
CA VAL A 64 -6.20 -4.90 11.28
C VAL A 64 -6.29 -3.63 10.43
N ALA A 65 -5.92 -3.71 9.16
CA ALA A 65 -6.14 -2.61 8.23
C ALA A 65 -7.65 -2.41 8.06
N SER A 66 -8.14 -1.26 8.51
CA SER A 66 -9.55 -0.89 8.54
C SER A 66 -9.78 0.25 7.58
N SER A 67 -10.35 -0.07 6.42
CA SER A 67 -10.67 0.86 5.35
C SER A 67 -12.06 1.43 5.56
N ASP A 68 -12.23 2.74 5.65
CA ASP A 68 -13.53 3.36 5.47
C ASP A 68 -13.60 3.93 4.06
N ARG A 69 -14.39 3.26 3.21
CA ARG A 69 -14.54 3.62 1.80
C ARG A 69 -15.45 4.82 1.55
N GLN A 70 -16.18 5.28 2.58
CA GLN A 70 -17.04 6.45 2.50
C GLN A 70 -16.34 7.69 3.08
N ASP A 71 -15.53 7.51 4.11
CA ASP A 71 -14.81 8.60 4.76
C ASP A 71 -13.42 8.16 5.23
N SER A 72 -12.40 8.44 4.43
CA SER A 72 -11.03 8.03 4.71
C SER A 72 -10.41 8.66 5.96
N ARG A 73 -11.05 9.67 6.57
CA ARG A 73 -10.67 10.11 7.92
C ARG A 73 -10.83 8.99 8.96
N LEU A 74 -11.71 8.02 8.71
CA LEU A 74 -11.93 6.83 9.55
C LEU A 74 -11.09 5.61 9.13
N SER A 75 -10.30 5.72 8.07
CA SER A 75 -9.35 4.67 7.69
C SER A 75 -8.14 4.63 8.63
N GLY A 76 -7.56 3.45 8.83
CA GLY A 76 -6.36 3.26 9.65
C GLY A 76 -6.16 1.82 10.11
N ASN A 77 -5.52 1.64 11.25
CA ASN A 77 -5.20 0.34 11.83
C ASN A 77 -6.00 0.10 13.11
N TRP A 78 -6.89 -0.87 13.09
CA TRP A 78 -7.64 -1.31 14.25
C TRP A 78 -6.82 -2.31 15.06
N ILE A 79 -6.30 -1.89 16.20
CA ILE A 79 -5.39 -2.65 17.04
C ILE A 79 -6.17 -3.36 18.14
N ILE A 80 -6.00 -4.68 18.23
CA ILE A 80 -6.61 -5.56 19.23
C ILE A 80 -5.51 -6.19 20.06
N GLU A 81 -5.46 -5.84 21.35
CA GLU A 81 -4.51 -6.43 22.30
C GLU A 81 -5.09 -7.73 22.89
N GLY A 82 -4.27 -8.78 22.99
CA GLY A 82 -4.68 -10.08 23.51
C GLY A 82 -5.69 -10.79 22.60
N ALA A 83 -5.57 -10.60 21.28
CA ALA A 83 -6.53 -11.08 20.29
C ALA A 83 -6.84 -12.58 20.44
N GLY A 84 -8.13 -12.92 20.48
CA GLY A 84 -8.62 -14.29 20.61
C GLY A 84 -8.32 -14.98 21.94
N THR A 85 -7.96 -14.22 22.98
CA THR A 85 -7.77 -14.72 24.35
C THR A 85 -8.88 -14.23 25.30
N ALA A 86 -8.94 -14.80 26.51
CA ALA A 86 -9.83 -14.30 27.57
C ALA A 86 -9.45 -12.89 28.08
N HIS A 87 -8.26 -12.38 27.69
CA HIS A 87 -7.75 -11.06 28.06
C HIS A 87 -7.83 -10.05 26.91
N GLN A 88 -8.54 -10.39 25.83
CA GLN A 88 -8.72 -9.49 24.70
C GLN A 88 -9.32 -8.15 25.16
N LYS A 89 -8.69 -7.04 24.76
CA LYS A 89 -9.19 -5.69 25.01
C LYS A 89 -10.09 -5.22 23.86
N GLU A 90 -10.91 -4.20 24.14
CA GLU A 90 -11.61 -3.48 23.08
C GLU A 90 -10.59 -2.88 22.10
N GLY A 91 -10.88 -3.01 20.80
CA GLY A 91 -9.97 -2.51 19.78
C GLY A 91 -9.92 -0.99 19.74
N ARG A 92 -8.83 -0.45 19.22
CA ARG A 92 -8.62 0.99 19.05
C ARG A 92 -8.16 1.30 17.64
N LEU A 93 -8.59 2.42 17.09
CA LEU A 93 -8.09 2.91 15.82
C LEU A 93 -6.80 3.71 16.05
N LEU A 94 -5.70 3.28 15.44
CA LEU A 94 -4.47 4.05 15.27
C LEU A 94 -4.32 4.40 13.80
N ARG A 95 -4.20 5.69 13.50
CA ARG A 95 -4.14 6.15 12.10
C ARG A 95 -3.24 7.35 11.91
N ASP A 96 -2.89 7.67 10.67
CA ASP A 96 -2.24 8.93 10.37
C ASP A 96 -3.18 10.13 10.66
N ARG A 97 -2.60 11.28 11.04
CA ARG A 97 -3.37 12.53 11.22
C ARG A 97 -4.02 12.99 9.91
N ILE A 98 -3.43 12.61 8.76
CA ILE A 98 -3.94 12.82 7.40
C ILE A 98 -4.24 11.44 6.78
N ALA A 99 -5.10 10.66 7.45
CA ALA A 99 -5.49 9.33 6.97
C ALA A 99 -6.11 9.34 5.56
N TYR A 100 -6.73 10.45 5.15
CA TYR A 100 -7.30 10.63 3.80
C TYR A 100 -6.27 10.81 2.68
N HIS A 101 -4.97 10.75 3.00
CA HIS A 101 -3.87 10.70 2.04
C HIS A 101 -2.99 9.48 2.33
N TYR A 102 -2.36 9.42 3.51
CA TYR A 102 -1.39 8.37 3.86
C TYR A 102 -2.02 6.99 4.16
N GLN A 103 -3.32 6.93 4.42
CA GLN A 103 -4.05 5.67 4.66
C GLN A 103 -5.37 5.64 3.90
N ASP A 104 -5.45 6.39 2.79
CA ASP A 104 -6.69 6.56 2.04
C ASP A 104 -7.13 5.23 1.45
N LYS A 105 -8.31 4.74 1.87
CA LYS A 105 -8.81 3.43 1.44
C LYS A 105 -7.73 2.34 1.59
N VAL A 106 -7.01 2.34 2.71
CA VAL A 106 -5.97 1.35 3.02
C VAL A 106 -6.44 -0.07 2.69
N SER A 107 -5.61 -0.83 1.99
CA SER A 107 -5.97 -2.13 1.41
C SER A 107 -5.11 -3.27 1.93
N ALA A 108 -3.81 -3.02 2.16
CA ALA A 108 -2.85 -3.99 2.64
C ALA A 108 -1.81 -3.35 3.56
N VAL A 109 -1.27 -4.15 4.47
CA VAL A 109 -0.26 -3.72 5.45
C VAL A 109 0.82 -4.80 5.62
N ALA A 110 2.03 -4.40 5.97
CA ALA A 110 3.05 -5.35 6.41
C ALA A 110 3.97 -4.75 7.47
N PHE A 111 4.31 -5.54 8.48
CA PHE A 111 5.45 -5.26 9.35
C PHE A 111 6.74 -5.71 8.69
N ASP A 112 7.85 -5.08 9.09
CA ASP A 112 9.15 -5.70 8.92
C ASP A 112 9.36 -6.83 9.93
N ASN A 113 10.29 -7.73 9.66
CA ASN A 113 10.57 -8.86 10.55
C ASN A 113 11.12 -8.44 11.93
N THR A 114 11.64 -7.21 12.07
CA THR A 114 12.09 -6.69 13.36
C THR A 114 10.95 -6.12 14.21
N GLY A 115 9.79 -5.83 13.60
CA GLY A 115 8.66 -5.15 14.24
C GLY A 115 8.94 -3.70 14.60
N GLU A 116 9.91 -3.07 13.95
CA GLU A 116 10.23 -1.64 14.11
C GLU A 116 9.69 -0.78 12.98
N LYS A 117 9.21 -1.40 11.89
CA LYS A 117 8.69 -0.74 10.70
C LYS A 117 7.37 -1.36 10.28
N PHE A 118 6.51 -0.51 9.76
CA PHE A 118 5.19 -0.88 9.27
C PHE A 118 4.95 -0.14 7.97
N PHE A 119 4.36 -0.83 7.00
CA PHE A 119 4.10 -0.30 5.68
C PHE A 119 2.61 -0.46 5.37
N SER A 120 2.03 0.52 4.71
CA SER A 120 0.66 0.43 4.19
C SER A 120 0.61 0.73 2.71
N CYS A 121 -0.41 0.17 2.07
CA CYS A 121 -0.74 0.34 0.66
C CYS A 121 -2.21 0.77 0.54
N GLN A 122 -2.49 1.66 -0.40
CA GLN A 122 -3.72 2.44 -0.45
C GLN A 122 -4.40 2.28 -1.81
N GLU A 123 -5.67 1.88 -1.83
CA GLU A 123 -6.45 1.79 -3.07
C GLU A 123 -7.03 3.16 -3.43
N SER A 124 -6.14 4.11 -3.70
CA SER A 124 -6.48 5.51 -3.94
C SER A 124 -5.76 6.09 -5.15
N THR A 125 -6.43 7.03 -5.81
CA THR A 125 -5.90 7.94 -6.85
C THR A 125 -5.47 9.29 -6.28
N ASN A 126 -5.45 9.42 -4.95
CA ASN A 126 -5.11 10.62 -4.18
C ASN A 126 -6.01 11.83 -4.46
N THR A 127 -7.32 11.66 -4.23
CA THR A 127 -8.33 12.74 -4.39
C THR A 127 -8.56 13.57 -3.13
N TYR A 128 -7.83 13.31 -2.05
CA TYR A 128 -8.01 13.99 -0.76
C TYR A 128 -9.46 13.90 -0.23
N SER A 129 -10.06 12.71 -0.27
CA SER A 129 -11.50 12.50 -0.03
C SER A 129 -12.39 13.32 -0.98
N ASP A 130 -12.11 13.21 -2.28
CA ASP A 130 -12.84 13.86 -3.38
C ASP A 130 -12.81 15.41 -3.38
N LEU A 131 -11.82 16.00 -2.69
CA LEU A 131 -11.53 17.43 -2.75
C LEU A 131 -10.78 17.86 -4.01
N SER A 132 -10.00 16.96 -4.59
CA SER A 132 -9.27 17.20 -5.85
C SER A 132 -9.63 16.14 -6.90
N ALA A 133 -9.36 16.48 -8.15
CA ALA A 133 -9.33 15.47 -9.21
C ALA A 133 -8.25 14.42 -8.92
N ASP A 134 -8.35 13.27 -9.58
CA ASP A 134 -7.31 12.24 -9.56
C ASP A 134 -5.97 12.85 -9.97
N ASN A 135 -4.95 12.73 -9.10
CA ASN A 135 -3.59 13.15 -9.41
C ASN A 135 -2.61 11.96 -9.41
N PHE A 136 -3.05 10.80 -8.92
CA PHE A 136 -2.33 9.52 -8.89
C PHE A 136 -1.01 9.54 -8.11
N PHE A 137 -0.80 10.60 -7.33
CA PHE A 137 0.32 10.80 -6.44
C PHE A 137 0.08 9.95 -5.18
N GLN A 138 0.21 8.63 -5.33
CA GLN A 138 -0.03 7.66 -4.27
C GLN A 138 0.96 6.49 -4.38
N GLY A 139 1.23 5.84 -3.26
CA GLY A 139 2.04 4.64 -3.18
C GLY A 139 2.29 4.24 -1.73
N PRO A 140 3.10 3.20 -1.48
CA PRO A 140 3.29 2.68 -0.14
C PRO A 140 3.79 3.75 0.83
N THR A 141 3.26 3.72 2.05
CA THR A 141 3.64 4.61 3.14
C THR A 141 4.35 3.81 4.21
N ALA A 142 5.47 4.32 4.71
CA ALA A 142 6.27 3.72 5.76
C ALA A 142 6.09 4.45 7.09
N TYR A 143 6.06 3.67 8.17
CA TYR A 143 5.91 4.12 9.53
C TYR A 143 6.98 3.44 10.39
N GLU A 144 7.46 4.15 11.40
CA GLU A 144 8.32 3.58 12.42
C GLU A 144 7.48 3.22 13.64
N VAL A 145 7.45 1.93 13.96
CA VAL A 145 6.51 1.34 14.91
C VAL A 145 7.20 0.58 16.03
N LYS A 146 8.45 0.91 16.38
CA LYS A 146 9.07 0.31 17.56
C LYS A 146 8.21 0.64 18.78
N PRO A 147 7.82 -0.34 19.61
CA PRO A 147 7.07 -0.08 20.84
C PRO A 147 7.75 0.96 21.74
N CYS A 148 7.04 2.07 21.99
CA CYS A 148 7.43 3.14 22.91
C CYS A 148 6.47 3.13 24.11
N GLY A 149 6.76 2.31 25.12
CA GLY A 149 5.89 2.15 26.29
C GLY A 149 4.60 1.37 26.00
N ASP A 150 3.56 1.58 26.81
CA ASP A 150 2.36 0.73 26.80
C ASP A 150 1.55 0.87 25.49
N ARG A 151 1.34 2.11 25.02
CA ARG A 151 0.50 2.38 23.84
C ARG A 151 1.21 3.12 22.71
N GLY A 152 2.41 3.66 22.92
CA GLY A 152 3.13 4.44 21.93
C GLY A 152 3.97 3.58 20.97
N TYR A 153 4.28 4.16 19.81
CA TYR A 153 5.12 3.55 18.77
C TYR A 153 6.00 4.62 18.12
N GLY A 154 7.20 4.26 17.69
CA GLY A 154 8.06 5.25 17.03
C GLY A 154 9.42 4.73 16.60
N ARG A 155 10.40 5.64 16.61
CA ARG A 155 11.75 5.43 16.09
C ARG A 155 12.69 4.91 17.16
N ALA A 156 13.49 3.91 16.84
CA ALA A 156 14.57 3.45 17.71
C ALA A 156 15.64 4.53 17.93
N THR A 157 16.07 4.73 19.18
CA THR A 157 17.15 5.68 19.52
C THR A 157 18.20 4.96 20.38
N GLY A 158 19.14 4.26 19.74
CA GLY A 158 20.18 3.47 20.42
C GLY A 158 19.65 2.26 21.20
N ASP A 159 20.50 1.64 22.04
CA ASP A 159 20.35 0.28 22.59
C ASP A 159 19.08 -0.01 23.43
N SER A 160 18.25 0.99 23.74
CA SER A 160 16.95 0.79 24.39
C SER A 160 15.95 1.94 24.21
N GLY A 161 16.38 3.07 23.65
CA GLY A 161 15.55 4.26 23.54
C GLY A 161 14.50 4.16 22.43
N CYS A 162 13.44 4.95 22.57
CA CYS A 162 12.35 5.06 21.61
C CYS A 162 11.93 6.52 21.55
N ARG A 163 12.07 7.15 20.38
CA ARG A 163 11.42 8.43 20.10
C ARG A 163 9.99 8.12 19.69
N ASP A 164 9.05 8.36 20.59
CA ASP A 164 7.62 8.18 20.32
C ASP A 164 7.18 9.07 19.16
N LEU A 165 6.59 8.46 18.13
CA LEU A 165 6.02 9.11 16.95
C LEU A 165 4.50 8.98 16.95
N THR A 166 3.90 8.62 18.09
CA THR A 166 2.47 8.72 18.31
C THR A 166 2.08 9.99 19.04
N VAL A 167 0.88 10.46 18.74
CA VAL A 167 0.34 11.72 19.27
C VAL A 167 -1.10 11.49 19.73
N SER A 168 -1.48 12.07 20.87
CA SER A 168 -2.88 12.08 21.30
C SER A 168 -3.74 12.99 20.44
N ALA A 169 -5.06 12.81 20.60
CA ALA A 169 -6.10 13.77 20.26
C ALA A 169 -5.85 15.22 20.71
N GLU A 170 -5.08 15.42 21.77
CA GLU A 170 -4.76 16.75 22.33
C GLU A 170 -3.42 17.30 21.81
N GLY A 171 -2.77 16.63 20.84
CA GLY A 171 -1.50 17.05 20.27
C GLY A 171 -0.31 16.96 21.23
N LYS A 172 -0.42 16.19 22.31
CA LYS A 172 0.71 15.94 23.23
C LYS A 172 1.55 14.78 22.70
N GLU A 173 2.82 15.05 22.47
CA GLU A 173 3.84 14.03 22.22
C GLU A 173 4.00 13.15 23.47
N GLY A 174 4.15 11.84 23.28
CA GLY A 174 4.37 10.88 24.38
C GLY A 174 3.16 10.67 25.29
N GLY A 175 1.96 11.06 24.86
CA GLY A 175 0.73 10.84 25.62
C GLY A 175 -0.39 10.34 24.72
N GLY A 176 -0.63 9.03 24.69
CA GLY A 176 -1.78 8.39 24.03
C GLY A 176 -1.64 8.23 22.50
N ALA A 177 -1.79 7.00 21.99
CA ALA A 177 -1.64 6.69 20.56
C ALA A 177 -2.98 6.67 19.82
N ASP A 178 -3.54 7.86 19.62
CA ASP A 178 -4.68 8.05 18.70
C ASP A 178 -4.19 8.18 17.26
N TYR A 179 -3.03 8.81 17.09
CA TYR A 179 -2.39 9.00 15.80
C TYR A 179 -0.97 8.44 15.75
N ILE A 180 -0.56 7.99 14.57
CA ILE A 180 0.83 7.68 14.21
C ILE A 180 1.30 8.67 13.14
N ILE A 181 2.57 9.06 13.18
CA ILE A 181 3.18 9.90 12.16
C ILE A 181 3.91 8.99 11.16
N HIS A 182 3.55 9.06 9.88
CA HIS A 182 4.32 8.43 8.82
C HIS A 182 5.75 8.98 8.76
N SER A 183 6.70 8.14 8.35
CA SER A 183 8.09 8.51 8.17
C SER A 183 8.44 8.78 6.70
N ASP A 184 7.77 8.12 5.76
CA ASP A 184 8.06 8.24 4.33
C ASP A 184 6.87 7.75 3.50
N MET A 185 6.79 8.17 2.24
CA MET A 185 5.87 7.67 1.24
C MET A 185 6.50 7.76 -0.15
N LEU A 186 6.57 6.63 -0.86
CA LEU A 186 7.09 6.58 -2.22
C LEU A 186 5.92 6.49 -3.20
N HIS A 187 5.74 7.53 -3.99
CA HIS A 187 4.60 7.78 -4.86
C HIS A 187 4.86 7.18 -6.23
N GLU A 188 4.58 5.88 -6.43
CA GLU A 188 4.67 5.22 -7.75
C GLU A 188 3.74 3.99 -7.84
N GLY A 189 2.70 3.93 -6.99
CA GLY A 189 1.80 2.78 -6.87
C GLY A 189 0.38 3.18 -6.48
N PRO A 190 -0.32 4.01 -7.28
CA PRO A 190 -1.71 4.32 -7.03
C PRO A 190 -2.61 3.09 -7.19
N LEU A 191 -3.78 3.13 -6.56
CA LEU A 191 -4.76 2.05 -6.55
C LEU A 191 -4.16 0.70 -6.08
N CYS A 192 -3.22 0.77 -5.15
CA CYS A 192 -2.53 -0.40 -4.64
C CYS A 192 -3.50 -1.31 -3.84
N THR A 193 -3.46 -2.61 -4.12
CA THR A 193 -4.35 -3.62 -3.51
C THR A 193 -3.61 -4.68 -2.69
N GLY A 194 -2.27 -4.74 -2.78
CA GLY A 194 -1.46 -5.73 -2.09
C GLY A 194 -0.06 -5.23 -1.78
N LEU A 195 0.47 -5.66 -0.64
CA LEU A 195 1.80 -5.31 -0.17
C LEU A 195 2.40 -6.48 0.63
N ALA A 196 3.71 -6.68 0.51
CA ALA A 196 4.48 -7.62 1.32
C ALA A 196 5.88 -7.07 1.62
N HIS A 197 6.34 -7.21 2.85
CA HIS A 197 7.73 -6.94 3.22
C HIS A 197 8.65 -8.06 2.71
N ASP A 198 9.87 -7.72 2.31
CA ASP A 198 10.90 -8.67 1.90
C ASP A 198 12.18 -8.44 2.72
N ALA A 199 12.30 -9.13 3.87
CA ALA A 199 13.49 -9.00 4.71
C ALA A 199 14.74 -9.67 4.09
N GLY A 200 14.54 -10.58 3.14
CA GLY A 200 15.62 -11.24 2.40
C GLY A 200 16.09 -10.44 1.18
N ALA A 201 15.48 -9.29 0.91
CA ALA A 201 15.76 -8.49 -0.26
C ALA A 201 17.23 -8.06 -0.31
N LYS A 202 17.86 -8.31 -1.47
CA LYS A 202 19.17 -7.75 -1.79
C LYS A 202 18.98 -6.45 -2.54
N THR A 203 19.55 -5.39 -2.01
CA THR A 203 19.55 -4.06 -2.61
C THR A 203 20.90 -3.91 -3.33
N GLY A 204 20.91 -4.25 -4.62
CA GLY A 204 22.07 -4.03 -5.47
C GLY A 204 22.13 -2.58 -5.93
N THR A 205 23.32 -2.10 -6.30
CA THR A 205 23.43 -0.89 -7.12
C THR A 205 22.64 -1.13 -8.41
N SER A 206 21.61 -0.32 -8.67
CA SER A 206 20.94 -0.16 -9.99
C SER A 206 21.89 -0.21 -11.19
N GLY A 207 23.13 0.21 -10.96
CA GLY A 207 24.10 0.49 -11.99
C GLY A 207 23.90 1.87 -12.62
N LEU A 208 22.85 2.62 -12.25
CA LEU A 208 22.65 4.03 -12.62
C LEU A 208 23.60 4.92 -11.81
N ASN A 209 23.60 4.78 -10.48
CA ASN A 209 24.40 5.67 -9.63
C ASN A 209 25.57 4.99 -8.93
N GLY A 210 25.65 3.65 -8.95
CA GLY A 210 26.74 2.90 -8.30
C GLY A 210 26.83 3.11 -6.78
N ILE A 211 25.82 3.76 -6.18
CA ILE A 211 25.75 4.03 -4.74
C ILE A 211 25.19 2.79 -4.04
N PRO A 212 25.91 2.22 -3.06
CA PRO A 212 25.36 1.16 -2.23
C PRO A 212 24.15 1.65 -1.43
N SER A 213 23.14 0.80 -1.28
CA SER A 213 22.01 1.02 -0.35
C SER A 213 22.53 1.43 1.03
N ARG A 214 21.95 2.51 1.58
CA ARG A 214 22.43 3.08 2.86
C ARG A 214 21.84 2.39 4.07
N THR A 215 20.66 1.80 3.92
CA THR A 215 19.94 1.11 4.99
C THR A 215 19.27 -0.15 4.41
N PRO A 216 19.95 -1.31 4.43
CA PRO A 216 19.32 -2.56 4.04
C PRO A 216 18.12 -2.83 4.97
N GLY A 217 16.94 -3.13 4.40
CA GLY A 217 15.86 -3.78 5.16
C GLY A 217 14.45 -3.21 5.01
N ASN A 218 14.26 -2.01 4.46
CA ASN A 218 12.91 -1.45 4.27
C ASN A 218 12.38 -1.69 2.85
N VAL A 219 12.34 -2.96 2.43
CA VAL A 219 11.92 -3.33 1.07
C VAL A 219 10.52 -3.91 1.09
N VAL A 220 9.65 -3.38 0.24
CA VAL A 220 8.28 -3.88 0.05
C VAL A 220 7.98 -4.15 -1.41
N TRP A 221 7.34 -5.28 -1.66
CA TRP A 221 6.63 -5.55 -2.90
C TRP A 221 5.23 -4.97 -2.81
N HIS A 222 4.74 -4.39 -3.91
CA HIS A 222 3.39 -3.85 -3.97
C HIS A 222 2.83 -3.85 -5.39
N SER A 223 1.53 -3.64 -5.53
CA SER A 223 0.87 -3.52 -6.83
C SER A 223 0.69 -2.06 -7.23
N ASP A 224 1.02 -1.70 -8.47
CA ASP A 224 0.45 -0.51 -9.11
C ASP A 224 -0.86 -0.91 -9.80
N GLY A 225 -1.97 -0.50 -9.20
CA GLY A 225 -3.31 -0.82 -9.67
C GLY A 225 -3.80 0.05 -10.83
N SER A 226 -3.12 1.17 -11.11
CA SER A 226 -3.43 2.03 -12.27
C SER A 226 -2.82 1.48 -13.56
N ARG A 227 -1.60 0.92 -13.48
CA ARG A 227 -0.86 0.36 -14.63
C ARG A 227 -0.91 -1.16 -14.70
N GLY A 228 -1.41 -1.82 -13.66
CA GLY A 228 -1.49 -3.28 -13.58
C GLY A 228 -0.12 -3.93 -13.59
N LYS A 229 0.79 -3.46 -12.72
CA LYS A 229 2.18 -3.94 -12.67
C LYS A 229 2.60 -4.31 -11.26
N LEU A 230 3.49 -5.30 -11.18
CA LEU A 230 4.23 -5.58 -9.94
C LEU A 230 5.30 -4.51 -9.73
N MET A 231 5.37 -4.03 -8.50
CA MET A 231 6.31 -3.01 -8.06
C MET A 231 7.12 -3.51 -6.87
N ARG A 232 8.31 -2.95 -6.70
CA ARG A 232 9.11 -3.05 -5.48
C ARG A 232 9.64 -1.68 -5.11
N SER A 233 9.49 -1.30 -3.86
CA SER A 233 10.04 -0.07 -3.31
C SER A 233 11.07 -0.38 -2.22
N ASP A 234 12.16 0.36 -2.24
CA ASP A 234 13.23 0.32 -1.25
C ASP A 234 13.29 1.68 -0.54
N PHE A 235 12.83 1.70 0.71
CA PHE A 235 12.85 2.89 1.56
C PHE A 235 14.22 3.04 2.24
N ASP A 236 15.21 3.32 1.40
CA ASP A 236 16.65 3.34 1.72
C ASP A 236 17.00 4.39 2.81
N SER A 237 16.16 5.41 2.97
CA SER A 237 16.21 6.38 4.06
C SER A 237 14.81 6.91 4.37
N LEU A 238 14.25 6.54 5.52
CA LEU A 238 13.03 7.14 6.02
C LEU A 238 13.28 8.57 6.53
N HIS A 239 12.37 9.50 6.25
CA HIS A 239 12.47 10.87 6.71
C HIS A 239 11.45 11.15 7.84
N THR A 240 11.18 12.43 8.12
CA THR A 240 10.12 12.85 9.06
C THR A 240 9.28 13.91 8.38
N THR A 241 8.28 14.45 9.07
CA THR A 241 7.61 15.68 8.64
C THR A 241 8.62 16.82 8.42
N GLU A 242 8.31 17.76 7.52
CA GLU A 242 9.10 18.95 7.12
C GLU A 242 10.33 18.71 6.24
N LEU A 243 10.89 17.50 6.22
CA LEU A 243 12.02 17.15 5.37
C LEU A 243 11.61 16.02 4.44
N ILE A 244 11.63 16.28 3.14
CA ILE A 244 11.47 15.26 2.11
C ILE A 244 12.86 14.97 1.54
N ASP A 245 13.34 13.74 1.73
CA ASP A 245 14.63 13.28 1.22
C ASP A 245 14.50 11.84 0.69
N HIS A 246 13.85 11.72 -0.47
CA HIS A 246 13.73 10.42 -1.15
C HIS A 246 14.92 10.12 -2.06
N ARG A 247 15.94 10.98 -2.11
CA ARG A 247 17.07 10.87 -3.05
C ARG A 247 17.78 9.52 -3.02
N PHE A 248 17.63 8.70 -1.99
CA PHE A 248 18.26 7.38 -1.91
C PHE A 248 17.27 6.23 -2.08
N ALA A 249 15.98 6.51 -2.23
CA ALA A 249 14.97 5.50 -2.49
C ALA A 249 15.10 4.93 -3.91
N ASN A 250 14.71 3.67 -4.05
CA ASN A 250 14.67 2.96 -5.31
C ASN A 250 13.26 2.36 -5.51
N VAL A 251 12.68 2.61 -6.68
CA VAL A 251 11.39 2.07 -7.10
C VAL A 251 11.60 1.27 -8.37
N ARG A 252 11.14 0.02 -8.36
CA ARG A 252 11.27 -0.91 -9.48
C ARG A 252 9.90 -1.28 -9.99
N ARG A 253 9.71 -1.11 -11.29
CA ARG A 253 8.53 -1.57 -12.02
C ARG A 253 8.90 -2.78 -12.86
N TYR A 254 8.31 -3.93 -12.55
CA TYR A 254 8.52 -5.16 -13.29
C TYR A 254 7.57 -5.19 -14.48
N VAL A 255 8.04 -4.71 -15.64
CA VAL A 255 7.18 -4.46 -16.82
C VAL A 255 6.66 -5.74 -17.47
N ASP A 256 7.29 -6.87 -17.20
CA ASP A 256 6.93 -8.19 -17.72
C ASP A 256 6.11 -9.03 -16.73
N VAL A 257 5.63 -8.42 -15.62
CA VAL A 257 4.73 -9.04 -14.65
C VAL A 257 3.41 -8.26 -14.59
N ASP A 258 2.44 -8.71 -15.36
CA ASP A 258 1.11 -8.10 -15.43
C ASP A 258 0.20 -8.57 -14.28
N LEU A 259 -0.43 -7.59 -13.65
CA LEU A 259 -1.45 -7.76 -12.62
C LEU A 259 -2.76 -7.09 -13.07
N ALA A 260 -3.89 -7.68 -12.73
CA ALA A 260 -5.20 -7.06 -12.85
C ALA A 260 -5.83 -6.97 -11.47
N ARG A 261 -6.24 -5.77 -11.06
CA ARG A 261 -7.02 -5.59 -9.83
C ARG A 261 -8.51 -5.72 -10.10
N ARG A 262 -9.27 -6.19 -9.10
CA ARG A 262 -10.71 -5.97 -9.01
C ARG A 262 -10.97 -4.83 -7.99
N PRO A 263 -11.61 -3.72 -8.38
CA PRO A 263 -11.85 -2.61 -7.46
C PRO A 263 -12.54 -3.03 -6.16
N GLY A 264 -12.00 -2.57 -5.03
CA GLY A 264 -12.53 -2.87 -3.69
C GLY A 264 -12.21 -4.28 -3.16
N VAL A 265 -11.48 -5.09 -3.92
CA VAL A 265 -11.00 -6.41 -3.48
C VAL A 265 -9.49 -6.35 -3.28
N PRO A 266 -8.98 -6.59 -2.04
CA PRO A 266 -7.55 -6.66 -1.81
C PRO A 266 -6.92 -7.81 -2.60
N GLY A 267 -5.71 -7.59 -3.12
CA GLY A 267 -4.91 -8.57 -3.87
C GLY A 267 -3.58 -8.77 -3.19
N HIS A 268 -3.60 -9.41 -2.02
CA HIS A 268 -2.46 -9.49 -1.11
C HIS A 268 -1.30 -10.31 -1.66
N MET A 269 -0.15 -10.15 -1.00
CA MET A 269 1.10 -10.78 -1.37
C MET A 269 1.79 -11.35 -0.13
N VAL A 270 2.63 -12.36 -0.28
CA VAL A 270 3.49 -12.87 0.80
C VAL A 270 4.81 -13.39 0.23
N VAL A 271 5.90 -13.15 0.94
CA VAL A 271 7.25 -13.62 0.58
C VAL A 271 7.59 -14.88 1.38
N ASP A 272 7.89 -15.98 0.69
CA ASP A 272 8.62 -17.11 1.27
C ASP A 272 10.11 -16.78 1.22
N GLU A 273 10.64 -16.28 2.34
CA GLU A 273 12.03 -15.83 2.44
C GLU A 273 13.02 -16.97 2.22
N ALA A 274 12.70 -18.19 2.65
CA ALA A 274 13.58 -19.34 2.54
C ALA A 274 13.66 -19.82 1.08
N ALA A 275 12.54 -19.81 0.37
CA ALA A 275 12.49 -20.20 -1.05
C ALA A 275 12.83 -19.04 -2.01
N ARG A 276 12.84 -17.79 -1.52
CA ARG A 276 12.92 -16.56 -2.33
C ARG A 276 11.81 -16.47 -3.37
N ILE A 277 10.58 -16.78 -2.96
CA ILE A 277 9.39 -16.72 -3.81
C ILE A 277 8.40 -15.70 -3.25
N LEU A 278 8.01 -14.74 -4.08
CA LEU A 278 6.85 -13.87 -3.83
C LEU A 278 5.61 -14.54 -4.42
N TYR A 279 4.58 -14.72 -3.59
CA TYR A 279 3.25 -15.12 -4.05
C TYR A 279 2.33 -13.90 -4.12
N VAL A 280 1.56 -13.79 -5.20
CA VAL A 280 0.69 -12.62 -5.47
C VAL A 280 -0.71 -13.06 -5.84
N SER A 281 -1.71 -12.55 -5.13
CA SER A 281 -3.12 -12.69 -5.51
C SER A 281 -3.50 -11.70 -6.62
N ASP A 282 -3.56 -12.20 -7.85
CA ASP A 282 -3.93 -11.43 -9.04
C ASP A 282 -5.47 -11.47 -9.21
N THR A 283 -6.14 -10.63 -8.39
CA THR A 283 -7.59 -10.63 -8.15
C THR A 283 -8.44 -10.59 -9.43
N GLY A 284 -8.10 -9.72 -10.38
CA GLY A 284 -8.83 -9.50 -11.62
C GLY A 284 -8.66 -10.63 -12.63
N ASN A 285 -7.55 -11.36 -12.57
CA ASN A 285 -7.26 -12.49 -13.45
C ASN A 285 -7.61 -13.86 -12.84
N GLY A 286 -8.11 -13.90 -11.60
CA GLY A 286 -8.57 -15.15 -10.98
C GLY A 286 -7.43 -16.17 -10.76
N ARG A 287 -6.21 -15.68 -10.46
CA ARG A 287 -5.00 -16.52 -10.35
C ARG A 287 -4.07 -16.07 -9.22
N VAL A 288 -3.22 -16.98 -8.78
CA VAL A 288 -2.10 -16.71 -7.88
C VAL A 288 -0.81 -16.87 -8.68
N LEU A 289 0.01 -15.82 -8.71
CA LEU A 289 1.34 -15.87 -9.30
C LEU A 289 2.35 -16.34 -8.25
N ARG A 290 3.41 -16.99 -8.73
CA ARG A 290 4.66 -17.08 -8.00
C ARG A 290 5.76 -16.39 -8.81
N VAL A 291 6.55 -15.58 -8.14
CA VAL A 291 7.62 -14.76 -8.73
C VAL A 291 8.92 -15.06 -8.00
N ASP A 292 10.01 -15.27 -8.73
CA ASP A 292 11.35 -15.38 -8.17
C ASP A 292 11.77 -14.00 -7.67
N ALA A 293 11.79 -13.81 -6.35
CA ALA A 293 12.00 -12.52 -5.70
C ALA A 293 13.42 -11.96 -5.94
N ASP A 294 14.36 -12.81 -6.36
CA ASP A 294 15.74 -12.44 -6.67
C ASP A 294 15.99 -12.33 -8.19
N SER A 295 14.95 -12.49 -9.01
CA SER A 295 15.05 -12.39 -10.48
C SER A 295 14.70 -11.01 -11.03
N GLY A 296 14.71 -10.91 -12.35
CA GLY A 296 14.59 -9.65 -13.08
C GLY A 296 15.95 -9.00 -13.29
N ARG A 297 16.00 -8.08 -14.25
CA ARG A 297 17.17 -7.26 -14.54
C ARG A 297 16.75 -5.85 -14.84
N PHE A 298 17.57 -4.91 -14.38
CA PHE A 298 17.48 -3.51 -14.77
C PHE A 298 17.51 -3.38 -16.29
N LEU A 299 16.55 -2.64 -16.84
CA LEU A 299 16.47 -2.29 -18.24
C LEU A 299 16.93 -0.85 -18.44
N ARG A 300 16.22 0.11 -17.82
CA ARG A 300 16.50 1.54 -17.94
C ARG A 300 15.74 2.33 -16.87
N ASP A 301 15.99 3.64 -16.81
CA ASP A 301 15.15 4.57 -16.07
C ASP A 301 13.70 4.54 -16.60
N ALA A 302 12.73 4.55 -15.67
CA ALA A 302 11.30 4.49 -15.95
C ALA A 302 10.69 5.86 -16.26
N THR A 303 11.40 6.93 -15.93
CA THR A 303 10.87 8.29 -15.95
C THR A 303 10.65 8.79 -17.38
N CYS A 304 9.51 9.42 -17.59
CA CYS A 304 9.30 10.29 -18.73
C CYS A 304 10.06 11.60 -18.52
N ILE A 305 11.02 11.91 -19.39
CA ILE A 305 11.38 13.30 -19.65
C ILE A 305 10.77 13.76 -20.96
N SER A 306 10.47 15.04 -21.01
CA SER A 306 9.63 15.63 -22.04
C SER A 306 10.23 15.56 -23.45
N ASP A 307 11.57 15.44 -23.56
CA ASP A 307 12.22 15.28 -24.88
C ASP A 307 12.17 13.82 -25.38
N MET A 308 11.93 12.85 -24.49
CA MET A 308 11.85 11.41 -24.83
C MET A 308 10.41 10.91 -24.99
N CYS A 309 9.47 11.44 -24.20
CA CYS A 309 8.06 11.03 -24.27
C CYS A 309 7.24 11.83 -25.29
N PHE A 310 7.65 13.05 -25.64
CA PHE A 310 6.91 13.92 -26.56
C PHE A 310 7.66 14.12 -27.88
N ALA A 311 7.80 13.06 -28.68
CA ALA A 311 8.39 13.16 -30.02
C ALA A 311 7.58 14.07 -31.00
N GLN A 312 6.37 14.47 -30.62
CA GLN A 312 5.58 15.48 -31.30
C GLN A 312 5.42 16.71 -30.41
N HIS A 313 6.42 17.59 -30.40
CA HIS A 313 6.26 18.92 -29.86
C HIS A 313 5.22 19.68 -30.71
N ASN A 314 4.03 19.95 -30.16
CA ASN A 314 3.24 21.06 -30.66
C ASN A 314 3.89 22.33 -30.13
N GLU A 315 4.85 22.87 -30.88
CA GLU A 315 5.49 24.16 -30.59
C GLU A 315 4.45 25.29 -30.58
N ARG A 316 3.83 25.54 -29.42
CA ARG A 316 2.86 26.63 -29.24
C ARG A 316 3.56 27.86 -28.67
N TYR A 317 3.14 29.03 -29.12
CA TYR A 317 3.67 30.31 -28.66
C TYR A 317 2.55 31.13 -28.04
N THR A 318 2.75 31.60 -26.81
CA THR A 318 1.77 32.42 -26.12
C THR A 318 2.13 33.88 -26.27
N CYS A 319 1.17 34.65 -26.75
CA CYS A 319 1.23 36.10 -26.78
C CYS A 319 0.84 36.65 -25.41
N TYR A 320 1.69 37.53 -24.88
CA TYR A 320 1.42 38.39 -23.74
C TYR A 320 1.25 39.83 -24.25
N PRO A 321 0.03 40.22 -24.66
CA PRO A 321 -0.21 41.54 -25.21
C PRO A 321 -0.08 42.61 -24.12
N ALA A 322 0.30 43.83 -24.49
CA ALA A 322 0.37 44.96 -23.56
C ALA A 322 -0.97 45.27 -22.87
N THR A 323 -2.09 44.88 -23.48
CA THR A 323 -3.45 44.96 -22.93
C THR A 323 -4.30 43.81 -23.49
N GLY A 324 -5.02 43.09 -22.62
CA GLY A 324 -5.93 42.00 -23.01
C GLY A 324 -5.54 40.65 -22.43
N SER A 325 -6.25 39.59 -22.81
CA SER A 325 -5.99 38.21 -22.39
C SER A 325 -4.88 37.58 -23.23
N THR A 326 -4.14 36.65 -22.63
CA THR A 326 -3.14 35.84 -23.32
C THR A 326 -3.79 34.92 -24.35
N VAL A 327 -3.12 34.73 -25.50
CA VAL A 327 -3.61 33.90 -26.61
C VAL A 327 -2.48 33.01 -27.12
N THR A 328 -2.78 31.74 -27.42
CA THR A 328 -1.82 30.76 -27.94
C THR A 328 -1.88 30.62 -29.46
N HIS A 329 -0.72 30.48 -30.10
CA HIS A 329 -0.54 30.38 -31.55
C HIS A 329 0.24 29.11 -31.92
N ALA A 330 0.08 28.63 -33.16
CA ALA A 330 0.69 27.39 -33.62
C ALA A 330 2.16 27.54 -34.05
N SER A 331 2.68 28.77 -34.12
CA SER A 331 4.08 29.05 -34.45
C SER A 331 4.50 30.42 -33.94
N GLU A 332 5.82 30.65 -33.83
CA GLU A 332 6.37 31.95 -33.43
C GLU A 332 5.96 33.06 -34.39
N ALA A 333 5.96 32.77 -35.69
CA ALA A 333 5.61 33.73 -36.73
C ALA A 333 4.15 34.17 -36.61
N GLU A 334 3.25 33.21 -36.35
CA GLU A 334 1.83 33.49 -36.14
C GLU A 334 1.59 34.26 -34.83
N CYS A 335 2.34 33.96 -33.77
CA CYS A 335 2.30 34.74 -32.54
C CYS A 335 2.75 36.18 -32.78
N ARG A 336 3.95 36.39 -33.35
CA ARG A 336 4.50 37.73 -33.58
C ARG A 336 3.62 38.57 -34.51
N ALA A 337 2.97 37.95 -35.50
CA ALA A 337 2.06 38.63 -36.40
C ALA A 337 0.78 39.13 -35.72
N ASN A 338 0.33 38.43 -34.67
CA ASN A 338 -0.97 38.68 -34.04
C ASN A 338 -0.87 39.24 -32.61
N CYS A 339 0.33 39.36 -32.02
CA CYS A 339 0.50 39.74 -30.62
C CYS A 339 0.37 41.25 -30.33
N GLY A 340 0.00 42.06 -31.32
CA GLY A 340 -0.35 43.47 -31.10
C GLY A 340 0.73 44.32 -30.44
N GLY A 341 2.03 43.98 -30.64
CA GLY A 341 3.17 44.65 -30.00
C GLY A 341 3.57 44.10 -28.63
N GLY A 342 2.94 43.03 -28.16
CA GLY A 342 3.35 42.27 -26.97
C GLY A 342 4.48 41.26 -27.22
N GLU A 343 4.88 40.59 -26.15
CA GLU A 343 5.95 39.58 -26.20
C GLU A 343 5.36 38.19 -26.46
N CYS A 344 6.00 37.46 -27.37
CA CYS A 344 5.67 36.08 -27.68
C CYS A 344 6.68 35.17 -26.99
N PHE A 345 6.20 34.38 -26.05
CA PHE A 345 7.00 33.36 -25.39
C PHE A 345 6.69 32.00 -25.99
N TRP A 346 7.73 31.21 -26.18
CA TRP A 346 7.56 29.79 -26.46
C TRP A 346 7.00 29.13 -25.21
N ASN A 347 5.80 28.58 -25.32
CA ASN A 347 5.17 27.89 -24.20
C ASN A 347 5.20 26.40 -24.46
N TYR A 348 5.84 25.68 -23.54
CA TYR A 348 5.74 24.24 -23.45
C TYR A 348 4.34 23.90 -22.93
N TRP A 349 3.38 23.72 -23.85
CA TRP A 349 2.09 23.13 -23.48
C TRP A 349 2.26 21.62 -23.56
N GLU A 350 2.49 20.99 -22.40
CA GLU A 350 2.37 19.54 -22.24
C GLU A 350 0.90 19.15 -22.45
N MET A 351 0.47 18.97 -23.71
CA MET A 351 -0.79 18.31 -24.01
C MET A 351 -0.54 17.25 -25.10
N GLY A 352 -0.90 15.98 -24.92
CA GLY A 352 -1.74 15.39 -23.88
C GLY A 352 -1.39 13.94 -23.57
N CYS A 353 -1.05 13.71 -22.31
CA CYS A 353 -1.42 12.54 -21.54
C CYS A 353 -2.71 12.94 -20.80
N ASP A 354 -3.89 12.51 -21.24
CA ASP A 354 -5.13 12.92 -20.57
C ASP A 354 -5.12 12.49 -19.10
N ALA A 355 -5.54 13.40 -18.20
CA ALA A 355 -5.61 13.20 -16.75
C ALA A 355 -4.27 12.84 -16.06
N GLY A 356 -3.16 13.46 -16.46
CA GLY A 356 -1.87 13.25 -15.78
C GLY A 356 -1.28 11.86 -16.02
N HIS A 357 -1.77 11.17 -17.06
CA HIS A 357 -1.46 9.78 -17.35
C HIS A 357 -1.36 9.51 -18.84
N CYS A 358 -0.28 8.81 -19.25
CA CYS A 358 -0.15 8.26 -20.58
C CYS A 358 -1.29 7.24 -20.81
N THR A 359 -2.45 7.67 -21.28
CA THR A 359 -3.62 6.79 -21.45
C THR A 359 -4.18 6.87 -22.86
N ASN A 360 -4.28 5.69 -23.48
CA ASN A 360 -4.84 5.34 -24.80
C ASN A 360 -3.88 5.03 -25.95
N ASN A 361 -2.56 5.08 -25.73
CA ASN A 361 -1.43 4.49 -26.48
C ASN A 361 -0.18 5.37 -26.28
N GLU A 362 0.92 4.89 -26.84
CA GLU A 362 2.33 5.16 -26.56
C GLU A 362 2.77 6.64 -26.44
N CYS A 363 3.10 7.06 -25.21
CA CYS A 363 4.44 7.59 -24.92
C CYS A 363 5.42 6.41 -24.71
N ALA A 364 5.26 5.33 -25.47
CA ALA A 364 6.25 4.27 -25.45
C ALA A 364 7.46 4.80 -26.17
N MET A 365 8.58 4.61 -25.50
CA MET A 365 9.84 4.50 -26.17
C MET A 365 9.70 3.46 -27.29
N THR A 366 10.59 3.49 -28.26
CA THR A 366 10.60 2.55 -29.40
C THR A 366 10.66 1.07 -28.99
N ASP A 367 10.85 0.78 -27.70
CA ASP A 367 10.86 -0.55 -27.08
C ASP A 367 9.46 -1.10 -26.72
N GLY A 368 8.39 -0.29 -26.77
CA GLY A 368 7.03 -0.71 -26.42
C GLY A 368 6.76 -0.89 -24.92
N LEU A 369 7.71 -0.53 -24.04
CA LEU A 369 7.61 -0.74 -22.59
C LEU A 369 7.02 0.47 -21.83
N GLY A 370 6.80 1.59 -22.53
CA GLY A 370 6.26 2.82 -21.94
C GLY A 370 7.31 3.64 -21.18
N CYS A 371 6.91 4.86 -20.83
CA CYS A 371 7.57 5.67 -19.82
C CYS A 371 6.52 6.17 -18.80
N TYR A 372 6.98 6.55 -17.61
CA TYR A 372 6.15 6.76 -16.44
C TYR A 372 6.44 8.14 -15.85
N ASN A 373 5.38 8.82 -15.40
CA ASN A 373 5.55 10.07 -14.69
C ASN A 373 6.21 9.78 -13.36
N LEU A 374 7.17 10.63 -13.02
CA LEU A 374 7.84 10.60 -11.74
C LEU A 374 7.10 11.54 -10.80
N PHE A 375 6.68 11.01 -9.66
CA PHE A 375 5.98 11.79 -8.65
C PHE A 375 6.84 12.04 -7.41
N THR A 376 7.72 11.09 -7.08
CA THR A 376 8.39 11.10 -5.78
C THR A 376 9.55 12.10 -5.69
N GLU A 377 10.55 11.98 -6.57
CA GLU A 377 11.81 12.71 -6.46
C GLU A 377 12.55 12.74 -7.79
N SER A 378 12.97 13.92 -8.22
CA SER A 378 13.71 14.13 -9.47
C SER A 378 15.23 14.23 -9.30
N GLY A 379 15.70 14.12 -8.06
CA GLY A 379 17.11 14.14 -7.72
C GLY A 379 17.91 13.07 -8.46
N ASP A 380 19.14 13.41 -8.84
CA ASP A 380 20.05 12.54 -9.60
C ASP A 380 20.32 11.19 -8.91
N TYR A 381 20.05 11.10 -7.61
CA TYR A 381 20.26 9.90 -6.82
C TYR A 381 19.04 8.98 -6.73
N PHE A 382 17.82 9.50 -6.94
CA PHE A 382 16.60 8.68 -6.91
C PHE A 382 16.56 7.75 -8.11
N GLU A 383 16.10 6.53 -7.91
CA GLU A 383 16.12 5.50 -8.94
C GLU A 383 14.72 4.98 -9.16
N TYR A 384 14.08 5.44 -10.25
CA TYR A 384 12.86 4.84 -10.74
C TYR A 384 13.16 4.01 -11.99
N GLU A 385 12.98 2.70 -11.87
CA GLU A 385 13.60 1.74 -12.78
C GLU A 385 12.57 0.83 -13.44
N LEU A 386 12.75 0.58 -14.73
CA LEU A 386 12.11 -0.54 -15.41
C LEU A 386 12.96 -1.79 -15.28
N TRP A 387 12.31 -2.85 -14.81
CA TRP A 387 12.89 -4.18 -14.67
C TRP A 387 12.11 -5.16 -15.56
N GLY A 388 12.81 -6.10 -16.17
CA GLY A 388 12.19 -7.18 -16.93
C GLY A 388 13.04 -8.45 -16.89
N CYS A 389 12.74 -9.42 -17.76
CA CYS A 389 13.32 -10.76 -17.68
C CYS A 389 13.13 -11.43 -16.30
N THR A 390 11.97 -11.17 -15.70
CA THR A 390 11.54 -11.66 -14.39
C THR A 390 11.06 -13.09 -14.51
N LYS A 391 11.54 -13.98 -13.64
CA LYS A 391 11.07 -15.36 -13.63
C LYS A 391 9.80 -15.45 -12.80
N TRP A 392 8.71 -15.79 -13.45
CA TRP A 392 7.42 -16.01 -12.78
C TRP A 392 6.58 -17.01 -13.56
N ASP A 393 5.62 -17.63 -12.87
CA ASP A 393 4.56 -18.42 -13.50
C ASP A 393 3.28 -18.40 -12.66
N VAL A 394 2.19 -18.94 -13.22
CA VAL A 394 0.93 -19.10 -12.50
C VAL A 394 1.06 -20.31 -11.57
N LEU A 395 1.08 -20.06 -10.26
CA LEU A 395 1.07 -21.12 -9.25
C LEU A 395 -0.25 -21.90 -9.33
N SER A 396 -1.36 -21.16 -9.30
CA SER A 396 -2.72 -21.69 -9.32
C SER A 396 -3.68 -20.72 -10.03
N GLY A 397 -4.70 -21.24 -10.70
CA GLY A 397 -5.67 -20.42 -11.46
C GLY A 397 -7.07 -21.01 -11.39
N GLY A 398 -8.04 -20.31 -12.02
CA GLY A 398 -9.45 -20.69 -11.98
C GLY A 398 -10.14 -20.37 -10.64
N LEU A 399 -9.61 -19.37 -9.93
CA LEU A 399 -10.20 -18.80 -8.72
C LEU A 399 -11.15 -17.65 -9.12
N GLY A 400 -12.12 -17.32 -8.28
CA GLY A 400 -13.06 -16.21 -8.54
C GLY A 400 -12.36 -14.85 -8.46
N ALA A 401 -12.00 -14.45 -7.23
CA ALA A 401 -11.13 -13.32 -6.96
C ALA A 401 -10.20 -13.69 -5.79
N PRO A 402 -9.00 -14.25 -6.06
CA PRO A 402 -8.05 -14.52 -5.00
C PRO A 402 -7.69 -13.21 -4.31
N SER A 403 -7.71 -13.20 -2.98
CA SER A 403 -7.61 -11.99 -2.16
C SER A 403 -6.49 -12.12 -1.13
N GLY A 404 -6.80 -12.40 0.13
CA GLY A 404 -5.79 -12.63 1.16
C GLY A 404 -4.95 -13.85 0.88
N ILE A 405 -3.67 -13.75 1.25
CA ILE A 405 -2.69 -14.82 1.09
C ILE A 405 -1.85 -14.90 2.36
N ALA A 406 -1.60 -16.11 2.85
CA ALA A 406 -0.73 -16.34 3.99
C ALA A 406 0.15 -17.56 3.77
N LEU A 407 1.34 -17.55 4.37
CA LEU A 407 2.31 -18.64 4.28
C LEU A 407 2.23 -19.51 5.54
N GLY A 408 2.00 -20.80 5.36
CA GLY A 408 2.09 -21.79 6.44
C GLY A 408 3.54 -22.07 6.81
N THR A 409 3.75 -22.53 8.05
CA THR A 409 5.11 -22.85 8.57
C THR A 409 5.83 -23.96 7.81
N ASP A 410 5.10 -24.76 7.03
CA ASP A 410 5.64 -25.84 6.20
C ASP A 410 5.76 -25.46 4.71
N GLY A 411 5.56 -24.18 4.39
CA GLY A 411 5.66 -23.62 3.04
C GLY A 411 4.38 -23.74 2.20
N ARG A 412 3.27 -24.25 2.74
CA ARG A 412 1.96 -24.17 2.07
C ARG A 412 1.49 -22.75 1.94
N VAL A 413 0.72 -22.49 0.88
CA VAL A 413 0.14 -21.17 0.61
C VAL A 413 -1.36 -21.23 0.84
N PHE A 414 -1.87 -20.43 1.76
CA PHE A 414 -3.30 -20.25 1.99
C PHE A 414 -3.79 -19.07 1.17
N VAL A 415 -4.88 -19.24 0.44
CA VAL A 415 -5.44 -18.22 -0.46
C VAL A 415 -6.94 -18.10 -0.22
N ALA A 416 -7.40 -16.92 0.14
CA ALA A 416 -8.82 -16.61 0.24
C ALA A 416 -9.38 -16.30 -1.15
N ASP A 417 -10.53 -16.88 -1.50
CA ASP A 417 -11.32 -16.49 -2.67
C ASP A 417 -12.48 -15.60 -2.21
N TRP A 418 -12.38 -14.32 -2.55
CA TRP A 418 -13.33 -13.29 -2.15
C TRP A 418 -14.75 -13.61 -2.58
N ASP A 419 -14.94 -14.14 -3.80
CA ASP A 419 -16.27 -14.33 -4.37
C ASP A 419 -17.03 -15.48 -3.70
N THR A 420 -16.30 -16.52 -3.28
CA THR A 420 -16.91 -17.75 -2.75
C THR A 420 -16.86 -17.83 -1.23
N GLY A 421 -15.97 -17.07 -0.60
CA GLY A 421 -15.67 -17.18 0.83
C GLY A 421 -14.82 -18.40 1.20
N VAL A 422 -14.27 -19.10 0.22
CA VAL A 422 -13.47 -20.30 0.45
C VAL A 422 -12.02 -19.90 0.70
N ILE A 423 -11.37 -20.51 1.68
CA ILE A 423 -9.92 -20.47 1.85
C ILE A 423 -9.32 -21.77 1.31
N HIS A 424 -8.46 -21.67 0.30
CA HIS A 424 -7.77 -22.80 -0.30
C HIS A 424 -6.40 -22.99 0.33
N ALA A 425 -6.03 -24.25 0.63
CA ALA A 425 -4.67 -24.62 0.98
C ALA A 425 -3.98 -25.20 -0.26
N LEU A 426 -2.95 -24.51 -0.76
CA LEU A 426 -2.14 -24.93 -1.89
C LEU A 426 -0.83 -25.54 -1.38
N ASP A 427 -0.43 -26.65 -1.98
CA ASP A 427 0.90 -27.22 -1.76
C ASP A 427 2.00 -26.35 -2.40
N ARG A 428 3.26 -26.68 -2.11
CA ARG A 428 4.42 -25.96 -2.67
C ARG A 428 4.57 -26.11 -4.19
N ALA A 429 3.74 -26.94 -4.82
CA ALA A 429 3.64 -27.08 -6.27
C ALA A 429 2.44 -26.35 -6.90
N GLY A 430 1.58 -25.74 -6.07
CA GLY A 430 0.38 -25.01 -6.48
C GLY A 430 -0.88 -25.86 -6.58
N ASN A 431 -0.83 -27.15 -6.21
CA ASN A 431 -2.01 -28.01 -6.21
C ASN A 431 -2.87 -27.72 -4.98
N ARG A 432 -4.17 -27.60 -5.19
CA ARG A 432 -5.12 -27.44 -4.09
C ARG A 432 -5.26 -28.75 -3.32
N GLN A 433 -4.81 -28.75 -2.08
CA GLN A 433 -4.85 -29.92 -1.18
C GLN A 433 -6.14 -30.01 -0.39
N ALA A 434 -6.61 -28.88 0.12
CA ALA A 434 -7.86 -28.79 0.86
C ALA A 434 -8.49 -27.40 0.71
N SER A 435 -9.69 -27.25 1.25
CA SER A 435 -10.39 -25.97 1.29
C SER A 435 -11.25 -25.89 2.54
N PHE A 436 -11.39 -24.69 3.06
CA PHE A 436 -12.22 -24.39 4.21
C PHE A 436 -13.26 -23.34 3.83
N GLN A 437 -14.54 -23.64 4.03
CA GLN A 437 -15.61 -22.70 3.70
C GLN A 437 -15.91 -21.79 4.90
N THR A 438 -15.72 -20.48 4.73
CA THR A 438 -15.98 -19.52 5.82
C THR A 438 -17.46 -19.18 5.98
N GLY A 439 -18.27 -19.44 4.95
CA GLY A 439 -19.73 -19.28 4.97
C GLY A 439 -20.26 -18.03 4.27
N SER A 440 -19.38 -17.11 3.83
CA SER A 440 -19.79 -15.92 3.08
C SER A 440 -18.66 -15.35 2.21
N PRO A 441 -18.98 -14.70 1.09
CA PRO A 441 -18.04 -13.89 0.32
C PRO A 441 -17.37 -12.79 1.16
N GLY A 442 -16.34 -12.15 0.61
CA GLY A 442 -15.67 -11.01 1.22
C GLY A 442 -14.53 -11.36 2.19
N VAL A 443 -14.08 -12.61 2.23
CA VAL A 443 -12.85 -12.97 2.94
C VAL A 443 -11.71 -12.22 2.27
N ALA A 444 -10.95 -11.47 3.07
CA ALA A 444 -9.86 -10.62 2.61
C ALA A 444 -8.55 -11.13 3.21
N GLY A 445 -7.81 -10.31 3.96
CA GLY A 445 -6.54 -10.68 4.57
C GLY A 445 -6.54 -12.01 5.33
N LEU A 446 -5.40 -12.66 5.26
CA LEU A 446 -5.08 -13.92 5.94
C LEU A 446 -3.77 -13.75 6.70
N GLU A 447 -3.67 -14.37 7.87
CA GLU A 447 -2.43 -14.42 8.64
C GLU A 447 -2.33 -15.76 9.38
N VAL A 448 -1.14 -16.38 9.35
CA VAL A 448 -0.87 -17.59 10.14
C VAL A 448 -0.09 -17.18 11.38
N GLU A 449 -0.73 -17.29 12.54
CA GLU A 449 -0.09 -17.01 13.83
C GLU A 449 0.23 -18.31 14.54
N CYS A 450 1.48 -18.43 15.00
CA CYS A 450 1.98 -19.58 15.75
C CYS A 450 2.48 -19.09 17.12
N PRO A 451 1.85 -19.52 18.23
CA PRO A 451 2.24 -19.07 19.56
C PRO A 451 3.70 -19.41 19.89
N ALA A 452 4.47 -18.42 20.36
CA ALA A 452 5.89 -18.59 20.70
C ALA A 452 6.15 -19.64 21.79
N GLY A 453 5.19 -19.81 22.71
CA GLY A 453 5.24 -20.81 23.79
C GLY A 453 4.96 -22.25 23.36
N GLY A 454 4.72 -22.51 22.08
CA GLY A 454 4.29 -23.80 21.55
C GLY A 454 2.78 -23.99 21.64
N GLY A 455 2.17 -24.42 20.54
CA GLY A 455 0.73 -24.60 20.38
C GLY A 455 0.37 -24.77 18.91
N PRO A 456 -0.88 -25.14 18.57
CA PRO A 456 -1.29 -25.18 17.18
C PRO A 456 -1.31 -23.75 16.62
N CYS A 457 -0.72 -23.57 15.44
CA CYS A 457 -0.89 -22.35 14.68
C CYS A 457 -2.38 -22.16 14.31
N ARG A 458 -2.81 -20.91 14.21
CA ARG A 458 -4.17 -20.55 13.79
C ARG A 458 -4.10 -19.76 12.50
N LEU A 459 -5.03 -20.06 11.60
CA LEU A 459 -5.27 -19.23 10.42
C LEU A 459 -6.33 -18.18 10.77
N TRP A 460 -5.88 -16.94 10.79
CA TRP A 460 -6.70 -15.74 11.01
C TRP A 460 -7.12 -15.15 9.68
N PHE A 461 -8.28 -14.50 9.65
CA PHE A 461 -8.80 -13.86 8.46
C PHE A 461 -9.73 -12.69 8.78
N THR A 462 -9.76 -11.72 7.87
CA THR A 462 -10.77 -10.66 7.85
C THR A 462 -11.90 -11.02 6.89
N ASN A 463 -13.11 -10.56 7.17
CA ASN A 463 -14.18 -10.51 6.20
C ASN A 463 -14.65 -9.07 6.03
N ALA A 464 -14.30 -8.48 4.89
CA ALA A 464 -14.56 -7.09 4.55
C ALA A 464 -16.07 -6.79 4.40
N LEU A 465 -16.84 -7.72 3.82
CA LEU A 465 -18.28 -7.53 3.60
C LEU A 465 -19.09 -7.69 4.89
N ARG A 466 -18.66 -8.58 5.79
CA ARG A 466 -19.27 -8.79 7.10
C ARG A 466 -18.75 -7.83 8.18
N LYS A 467 -17.63 -7.15 7.91
CA LYS A 467 -16.94 -6.26 8.85
C LYS A 467 -16.49 -7.00 10.11
N GLU A 468 -15.87 -8.16 9.92
CA GLU A 468 -15.51 -9.09 11.00
C GLU A 468 -14.03 -9.49 10.92
N VAL A 469 -13.43 -9.78 12.08
CA VAL A 469 -12.12 -10.41 12.23
C VAL A 469 -12.33 -11.75 12.92
N SER A 470 -11.82 -12.82 12.33
CA SER A 470 -12.04 -14.18 12.80
C SER A 470 -10.78 -15.04 12.69
N TYR A 471 -10.80 -16.21 13.33
CA TYR A 471 -9.84 -17.27 13.08
C TYR A 471 -10.51 -18.63 13.03
N ILE A 472 -9.82 -19.61 12.44
CA ILE A 472 -10.22 -21.01 12.43
C ILE A 472 -9.76 -21.68 13.74
N GLU A 473 -10.70 -22.04 14.61
CA GLU A 473 -10.43 -22.82 15.80
C GLU A 473 -10.52 -24.31 15.49
N VAL A 474 -9.37 -24.99 15.51
CA VAL A 474 -9.28 -26.45 15.33
C VAL A 474 -9.74 -27.15 16.61
N THR A 475 -10.97 -27.64 16.60
CA THR A 475 -11.56 -28.41 17.72
C THR A 475 -11.15 -29.89 17.73
N SER A 476 -10.67 -30.41 16.60
CA SER A 476 -10.08 -31.74 16.49
C SER A 476 -8.96 -31.69 15.46
N GLY A 477 -7.72 -31.91 15.90
CA GLY A 477 -6.54 -31.92 15.04
C GLY A 477 -6.54 -33.06 14.02
N CYS A 478 -5.55 -33.04 13.14
CA CYS A 478 -5.26 -34.15 12.24
C CYS A 478 -4.70 -35.34 13.03
N ALA A 479 -5.11 -36.57 12.71
CA ALA A 479 -4.49 -37.76 13.28
C ALA A 479 -3.05 -37.92 12.75
N ALA A 480 -2.17 -38.54 13.55
CA ALA A 480 -0.81 -38.84 13.13
C ALA A 480 -0.84 -39.79 11.91
N GLY A 481 -0.29 -39.34 10.78
CA GLY A 481 -0.33 -40.05 9.49
C GLY A 481 -1.40 -39.54 8.51
N ASP A 482 -2.40 -38.79 8.98
CA ASP A 482 -3.45 -38.21 8.12
C ASP A 482 -3.12 -36.78 7.66
N VAL A 483 -2.03 -36.18 8.17
CA VAL A 483 -1.55 -34.87 7.73
C VAL A 483 -1.03 -34.99 6.30
N LEU A 484 -1.62 -34.21 5.39
CA LEU A 484 -1.11 -34.04 4.04
C LEU A 484 0.29 -33.44 4.11
N ALA A 485 1.28 -34.02 3.44
CA ALA A 485 2.58 -33.36 3.30
C ALA A 485 2.45 -32.10 2.41
N PRO A 486 3.23 -31.03 2.65
CA PRO A 486 3.18 -29.80 1.85
C PRO A 486 3.64 -29.97 0.39
N GLY A 487 4.02 -31.19 -0.01
CA GLY A 487 4.56 -31.50 -1.33
C GLY A 487 5.99 -30.99 -1.51
N GLU A 488 6.64 -31.48 -2.56
CA GLU A 488 7.90 -30.90 -3.02
C GLU A 488 7.63 -29.55 -3.68
N PRO A 489 8.50 -28.55 -3.52
CA PRO A 489 8.37 -27.28 -4.23
C PRO A 489 8.39 -27.52 -5.74
N ARG A 490 7.49 -26.83 -6.46
CA ARG A 490 7.52 -26.86 -7.93
C ARG A 490 8.90 -26.36 -8.37
N GLY A 491 9.59 -27.19 -9.15
CA GLY A 491 10.98 -27.00 -9.54
C GLY A 491 11.20 -25.84 -10.50
N ALA A 492 11.72 -26.13 -11.69
CA ALA A 492 12.07 -25.10 -12.67
C ALA A 492 10.90 -24.13 -12.94
N TRP A 493 11.24 -22.86 -13.06
CA TRP A 493 10.33 -21.82 -13.56
C TRP A 493 9.82 -22.22 -14.93
N GLY A 494 8.53 -21.96 -15.18
CA GLY A 494 7.98 -22.13 -16.52
C GLY A 494 8.75 -21.31 -17.56
N ALA A 495 8.76 -21.76 -18.82
CA ALA A 495 9.19 -20.90 -19.91
C ALA A 495 8.18 -19.75 -20.03
N ASN A 496 8.59 -18.54 -19.68
CA ASN A 496 7.77 -17.36 -19.89
C ASN A 496 7.97 -16.90 -21.33
N GLU A 497 7.08 -17.37 -22.22
CA GLU A 497 7.11 -17.03 -23.65
C GLU A 497 6.32 -15.76 -23.96
N ASP A 498 5.88 -15.02 -22.93
CA ASP A 498 5.22 -13.74 -23.12
C ASP A 498 6.11 -12.79 -23.96
N PRO A 499 5.56 -12.13 -25.00
CA PRO A 499 6.36 -11.26 -25.87
C PRO A 499 7.13 -10.16 -25.12
N VAL A 500 6.55 -9.59 -24.06
CA VAL A 500 7.22 -8.57 -23.23
C VAL A 500 8.37 -9.21 -22.46
N HIS A 501 8.17 -10.39 -21.87
CA HIS A 501 9.26 -11.11 -21.21
C HIS A 501 10.40 -11.44 -22.19
N VAL A 502 10.08 -11.98 -23.36
CA VAL A 502 11.09 -12.31 -24.39
C VAL A 502 11.85 -11.06 -24.85
N ALA A 503 11.14 -9.96 -25.12
CA ALA A 503 11.75 -8.69 -25.51
C ALA A 503 12.66 -8.14 -24.39
N THR A 504 12.18 -8.14 -23.16
CA THR A 504 12.93 -7.64 -22.00
C THR A 504 14.09 -8.54 -21.60
N CYS A 505 14.13 -9.82 -21.98
CA CYS A 505 15.28 -10.73 -21.87
C CYS A 505 16.31 -10.58 -23.00
N ALA A 506 15.93 -10.00 -24.14
CA ALA A 506 16.84 -9.69 -25.24
C ALA A 506 17.46 -8.28 -25.14
N ALA A 507 16.79 -7.34 -24.46
CA ALA A 507 17.24 -5.95 -24.33
C ALA A 507 18.62 -5.80 -23.64
N ALA A 508 19.43 -4.84 -24.06
CA ALA A 508 20.60 -4.43 -23.27
C ALA A 508 20.17 -3.38 -22.23
N PRO A 509 20.79 -3.35 -21.04
CA PRO A 509 20.52 -2.28 -20.09
C PRO A 509 20.98 -0.94 -20.66
N ASP A 510 20.11 0.07 -20.62
CA ASP A 510 20.41 1.46 -20.90
C ASP A 510 20.56 2.23 -19.57
N LYS A 511 21.79 2.67 -19.30
CA LYS A 511 22.13 3.42 -18.09
C LYS A 511 22.15 4.93 -18.31
N THR A 512 21.64 5.38 -19.46
CA THR A 512 21.54 6.80 -19.76
C THR A 512 20.48 7.42 -18.86
N ARG A 513 20.89 8.38 -18.05
CA ARG A 513 19.96 9.16 -17.24
C ARG A 513 19.45 10.36 -18.02
N PRO A 514 18.15 10.67 -17.91
CA PRO A 514 17.64 11.97 -18.34
C PRO A 514 18.36 13.12 -17.63
N ASN A 515 18.59 14.23 -18.34
CA ASN A 515 19.16 15.44 -17.75
C ASN A 515 18.07 16.30 -17.10
N TYR A 516 17.87 16.14 -15.80
CA TYR A 516 16.87 16.89 -15.03
C TYR A 516 17.30 18.34 -14.73
N LEU A 517 18.61 18.61 -14.67
CA LEU A 517 19.16 19.94 -14.35
C LEU A 517 18.77 21.02 -15.35
N ALA A 518 18.61 20.65 -16.63
CA ALA A 518 18.28 21.59 -17.69
C ALA A 518 16.87 22.22 -17.55
N ARG A 519 15.96 21.57 -16.81
CA ARG A 519 14.55 21.98 -16.72
C ARG A 519 14.21 22.75 -15.44
N HIS A 520 14.89 22.46 -14.32
CA HIS A 520 14.52 23.02 -13.02
C HIS A 520 15.61 23.90 -12.37
N GLY A 521 16.81 23.98 -12.96
CA GLY A 521 17.92 24.77 -12.42
C GLY A 521 18.67 24.09 -11.26
N GLU A 522 19.75 24.72 -10.79
CA GLU A 522 20.51 24.24 -9.63
C GLU A 522 19.65 24.32 -8.35
N GLY A 523 19.44 23.19 -7.67
CA GLY A 523 18.73 23.10 -6.39
C GLY A 523 17.50 22.17 -6.36
N TYR A 524 16.93 21.80 -7.51
CA TYR A 524 15.75 20.91 -7.59
C TYR A 524 16.06 19.44 -7.22
N ASN A 525 17.34 19.08 -7.13
CA ASN A 525 17.83 17.74 -6.80
C ASN A 525 18.29 17.63 -5.32
N GLU A 526 18.02 18.65 -4.51
CA GLU A 526 18.38 18.69 -3.09
C GLU A 526 17.19 18.31 -2.19
N ARG A 527 17.46 18.19 -0.89
CA ARG A 527 16.42 17.96 0.13
C ARG A 527 15.35 19.03 0.03
N MET A 528 14.10 18.63 -0.16
CA MET A 528 13.00 19.58 -0.12
C MET A 528 12.62 19.83 1.34
N ILE A 529 12.78 21.09 1.76
CA ILE A 529 12.32 21.55 3.07
C ILE A 529 10.97 22.22 2.86
N VAL A 530 9.93 21.66 3.45
CA VAL A 530 8.58 22.22 3.38
C VAL A 530 8.40 23.18 4.53
N ASN A 531 8.51 24.48 4.24
CA ASN A 531 8.32 25.50 5.26
C ASN A 531 6.85 25.58 5.68
N HIS A 532 6.66 25.75 6.98
CA HIS A 532 5.38 26.07 7.62
C HIS A 532 4.64 27.28 7.03
N THR A 533 5.34 28.18 6.33
CA THR A 533 4.73 29.34 5.65
C THR A 533 3.96 28.97 4.38
N TYR A 534 4.08 27.74 3.86
CA TYR A 534 3.45 27.33 2.59
C TYR A 534 1.91 27.47 2.57
N GLY A 535 1.26 27.13 3.69
CA GLY A 535 -0.19 27.28 3.87
C GLY A 535 -0.64 28.67 4.33
N LYS A 536 0.28 29.64 4.43
CA LYS A 536 0.04 30.88 5.17
C LYS A 536 0.20 32.12 4.28
N ASN A 537 -0.70 33.08 4.45
CA ASN A 537 -0.58 34.42 3.88
C ASN A 537 0.11 35.34 4.89
N CYS A 538 1.44 35.33 4.89
CA CYS A 538 2.24 36.05 5.87
C CYS A 538 2.48 37.54 5.57
N GLY A 539 1.99 38.07 4.44
CA GLY A 539 2.14 39.47 4.04
C GLY A 539 3.59 39.94 3.81
N GLY A 540 3.76 41.00 3.00
CA GLY A 540 5.08 41.56 2.65
C GLY A 540 5.70 40.95 1.38
N ASP A 541 6.99 41.20 1.17
CA ASP A 541 7.77 40.74 0.00
C ASP A 541 8.03 39.21 -0.05
N LEU A 542 7.31 38.42 0.75
CA LEU A 542 7.51 36.96 0.83
C LEU A 542 6.55 36.22 -0.09
N ALA A 543 7.10 35.40 -0.98
CA ALA A 543 6.35 34.47 -1.80
C ALA A 543 5.77 33.31 -0.97
N PRO A 544 4.72 32.63 -1.45
CA PRO A 544 4.20 31.43 -0.80
C PRO A 544 5.29 30.38 -0.57
N GLY A 545 5.43 29.89 0.67
CA GLY A 545 6.46 28.92 1.06
C GLY A 545 7.87 29.49 1.24
N GLU A 546 8.07 30.80 1.00
CA GLU A 546 9.33 31.47 1.28
C GLU A 546 9.60 31.52 2.79
N TRP A 547 10.84 31.25 3.17
CA TRP A 547 11.33 31.36 4.53
C TRP A 547 12.31 32.51 4.66
N LYS A 548 12.10 33.37 5.66
CA LYS A 548 13.00 34.47 5.96
C LYS A 548 13.87 34.14 7.16
N GLU A 549 15.17 34.34 7.04
CA GLU A 549 16.12 34.17 8.13
C GLU A 549 15.67 34.92 9.40
N GLY A 550 15.66 34.22 10.54
CA GLY A 550 15.22 34.75 11.83
C GLY A 550 13.71 34.69 12.11
N TRP A 551 12.90 34.14 11.21
CA TRP A 551 11.52 33.77 11.54
C TRP A 551 11.48 32.51 12.42
N THR A 552 10.42 32.38 13.21
CA THR A 552 10.14 31.16 13.99
C THR A 552 8.86 30.49 13.46
N THR A 553 8.69 29.22 13.77
CA THR A 553 7.51 28.43 13.40
C THR A 553 6.24 29.01 14.04
N GLU A 554 6.34 29.61 15.21
CA GLU A 554 5.25 30.31 15.90
C GLU A 554 4.82 31.55 15.14
N LYS A 555 5.78 32.32 14.61
CA LYS A 555 5.48 33.51 13.81
C LYS A 555 4.75 33.17 12.51
N ALA A 556 5.10 32.05 11.87
CA ALA A 556 4.36 31.56 10.71
C ALA A 556 2.92 31.14 11.09
N ALA A 557 2.72 30.59 12.28
CA ALA A 557 1.40 30.19 12.75
C ALA A 557 0.46 31.38 13.03
N GLU A 558 1.01 32.56 13.34
CA GLU A 558 0.25 33.81 13.52
C GLU A 558 -0.31 34.40 12.21
N CYS A 559 0.25 34.00 11.06
CA CYS A 559 -0.22 34.45 9.76
C CYS A 559 -1.63 33.89 9.44
N PRO A 560 -2.49 34.67 8.76
CA PRO A 560 -3.71 34.16 8.14
C PRO A 560 -3.44 32.98 7.21
N ASP A 561 -4.42 32.09 7.05
CA ASP A 561 -4.34 31.02 6.05
C ASP A 561 -4.46 31.59 4.62
N ARG A 562 -3.84 30.90 3.65
CA ARG A 562 -4.11 31.15 2.23
C ARG A 562 -5.50 30.63 1.86
N LEU A 563 -6.15 31.28 0.91
CA LEU A 563 -7.52 30.96 0.48
C LEU A 563 -7.63 30.68 -1.03
N ASP A 564 -6.54 30.84 -1.77
CA ASP A 564 -6.38 30.54 -3.20
C ASP A 564 -6.11 29.05 -3.42
N CYS A 565 -7.02 28.19 -2.94
CA CYS A 565 -6.84 26.74 -2.89
C CYS A 565 -6.47 26.11 -4.24
N GLU A 566 -6.97 26.66 -5.34
CA GLU A 566 -6.66 26.23 -6.71
C GLU A 566 -5.18 26.42 -7.11
N ASN A 567 -4.45 27.28 -6.40
CA ASN A 567 -3.02 27.53 -6.59
C ASN A 567 -2.15 26.89 -5.49
N MET A 568 -2.73 25.99 -4.69
CA MET A 568 -2.02 25.25 -3.65
C MET A 568 -1.78 23.80 -4.08
N ASN A 569 -0.58 23.30 -3.82
CA ASN A 569 -0.30 21.87 -3.83
C ASN A 569 -0.72 21.30 -2.46
N LEU A 570 -1.70 20.39 -2.47
CA LEU A 570 -2.26 19.84 -1.23
C LEU A 570 -1.27 18.93 -0.49
N ASP A 571 -0.37 18.24 -1.21
CA ASP A 571 0.69 17.41 -0.63
C ASP A 571 1.67 18.28 0.18
N LEU A 572 2.11 19.41 -0.40
CA LEU A 572 2.96 20.37 0.32
C LEU A 572 2.22 21.05 1.48
N LEU A 573 0.91 21.24 1.37
CA LEU A 573 0.09 21.79 2.44
C LEU A 573 0.01 20.84 3.64
N VAL A 574 -0.27 19.55 3.42
CA VAL A 574 -0.31 18.56 4.52
C VAL A 574 1.07 18.37 5.14
N MET A 575 2.13 18.40 4.32
CA MET A 575 3.52 18.33 4.79
C MET A 575 3.98 19.59 5.54
N SER A 576 3.35 20.74 5.27
CA SER A 576 3.64 21.97 6.02
C SER A 576 3.18 21.89 7.48
N GLY A 577 2.35 20.92 7.86
CA GLY A 577 1.91 20.72 9.26
C GLY A 577 0.71 21.57 9.69
N VAL A 578 -0.08 22.06 8.74
CA VAL A 578 -1.39 22.69 8.98
C VAL A 578 -2.51 21.71 8.64
N TYR A 579 -3.23 21.22 9.66
CA TYR A 579 -4.20 20.12 9.54
C TYR A 579 -5.67 20.60 9.43
N CYS A 580 -5.98 21.79 9.95
CA CYS A 580 -7.31 22.42 9.88
C CYS A 580 -7.42 23.50 8.78
N HIS A 581 -6.57 23.45 7.75
CA HIS A 581 -6.54 24.50 6.72
C HIS A 581 -7.85 24.53 5.90
N PRO A 582 -8.38 25.71 5.50
CA PRO A 582 -9.64 25.81 4.73
C PRO A 582 -9.64 25.06 3.39
N CYS A 583 -8.47 24.87 2.78
CA CYS A 583 -8.31 24.10 1.54
C CYS A 583 -8.20 22.57 1.76
N LEU A 584 -8.17 22.11 3.01
CA LEU A 584 -8.17 20.69 3.36
C LEU A 584 -9.54 20.28 3.89
N ILE A 585 -9.81 18.97 3.85
CA ILE A 585 -10.99 18.43 4.49
C ILE A 585 -10.82 18.58 6.00
N SER A 586 -11.84 19.12 6.68
CA SER A 586 -11.81 19.18 8.14
C SER A 586 -11.65 17.77 8.70
N PRO A 587 -10.64 17.51 9.54
CA PRO A 587 -10.48 16.20 10.17
C PRO A 587 -11.57 15.94 11.22
N CYS A 588 -12.27 16.98 11.70
CA CYS A 588 -13.38 16.86 12.64
C CYS A 588 -14.69 16.50 11.94
N LEU A 589 -15.36 15.46 12.43
CA LEU A 589 -16.64 14.95 11.92
C LEU A 589 -17.84 15.59 12.61
N ASN A 590 -19.04 15.30 12.09
CA ASN A 590 -20.33 15.64 12.70
C ASN A 590 -20.48 17.13 13.10
N GLY A 591 -19.88 18.04 12.33
CA GLY A 591 -19.92 19.48 12.59
C GLY A 591 -18.96 19.96 13.69
N GLY A 592 -18.01 19.11 14.09
CA GLY A 592 -16.93 19.50 15.00
C GLY A 592 -16.07 20.63 14.44
N LYS A 593 -15.65 21.55 15.31
CA LYS A 593 -14.76 22.65 14.92
C LYS A 593 -13.32 22.20 15.08
N CYS A 594 -12.54 22.35 14.01
CA CYS A 594 -11.12 22.04 14.01
C CYS A 594 -10.29 23.23 14.48
N ALA A 595 -9.34 22.97 15.37
CA ALA A 595 -8.30 23.93 15.74
C ALA A 595 -6.92 23.30 15.54
N ASN A 596 -6.05 24.00 14.81
CA ASN A 596 -4.67 23.56 14.62
C ASN A 596 -3.91 23.60 15.94
N ILE A 597 -3.15 22.55 16.21
CA ILE A 597 -2.08 22.56 17.19
C ILE A 597 -0.81 22.72 16.37
N ALA A 598 -0.30 23.96 16.31
CA ALA A 598 0.74 24.37 15.38
C ALA A 598 1.79 23.28 15.18
N TRP A 599 1.83 22.72 13.97
CA TRP A 599 2.82 21.73 13.48
C TRP A 599 2.78 20.36 14.17
N LYS A 600 2.01 20.22 15.26
CA LYS A 600 1.86 18.98 16.05
C LYS A 600 0.56 18.23 15.78
N GLY A 601 -0.40 18.83 15.08
CA GLY A 601 -1.66 18.17 14.75
C GLY A 601 -2.84 19.12 14.84
N PHE A 602 -3.96 18.59 15.33
CA PHE A 602 -5.20 19.33 15.50
C PHE A 602 -5.98 18.80 16.71
N THR A 603 -6.98 19.57 17.12
CA THR A 603 -8.00 19.13 18.06
C THR A 603 -9.40 19.47 17.53
N CYS A 604 -10.40 18.77 18.03
CA CYS A 604 -11.79 18.93 17.63
C CYS A 604 -12.67 19.34 18.82
N GLU A 605 -13.36 20.46 18.69
CA GLU A 605 -14.44 20.83 19.59
C GLU A 605 -15.74 20.17 19.11
N CYS A 606 -16.21 19.16 19.85
CA CYS A 606 -17.37 18.37 19.46
C CYS A 606 -18.69 19.04 19.84
N PRO A 607 -19.66 19.15 18.91
CA PRO A 607 -20.98 19.66 19.24
C PRO A 607 -21.73 18.73 20.20
N PRO A 608 -22.74 19.25 20.94
CA PRO A 608 -23.55 18.44 21.84
C PRO A 608 -24.11 17.19 21.16
N GLY A 609 -24.00 16.04 21.85
CA GLY A 609 -24.43 14.75 21.31
C GLY A 609 -23.38 14.04 20.45
N THR A 610 -22.17 14.58 20.31
CA THR A 610 -21.04 13.89 19.66
C THR A 610 -19.82 13.82 20.58
N SER A 611 -18.95 12.84 20.36
CA SER A 611 -17.74 12.63 21.16
C SER A 611 -16.64 11.91 20.38
N GLY A 612 -15.48 11.75 21.01
CA GLY A 612 -14.29 11.14 20.42
C GLY A 612 -13.30 12.19 19.88
N THR A 613 -12.12 11.72 19.49
CA THR A 613 -10.96 12.54 19.11
C THR A 613 -11.21 13.43 17.90
N ILE A 614 -12.08 12.96 17.00
CA ILE A 614 -12.53 13.71 15.82
C ILE A 614 -14.04 13.89 15.78
N CYS A 615 -14.73 13.77 16.92
CA CYS A 615 -16.19 13.85 17.01
C CYS A 615 -16.92 12.78 16.18
N ALA A 616 -16.30 11.62 15.97
CA ALA A 616 -16.87 10.53 15.19
C ALA A 616 -18.10 9.90 15.86
N THR A 617 -18.07 9.75 17.19
CA THR A 617 -19.12 9.06 17.93
C THR A 617 -20.34 9.95 18.08
N VAL A 618 -21.53 9.44 17.74
CA VAL A 618 -22.82 10.14 17.97
C VAL A 618 -23.52 9.48 19.16
N GLY A 619 -23.76 10.24 20.22
CA GLY A 619 -24.47 9.81 21.42
C GLY A 619 -25.95 9.60 21.12
N GLY A 620 -26.38 8.34 21.04
CA GLY A 620 -27.79 7.99 21.03
C GLY A 620 -28.44 8.41 22.34
N GLY A 621 -29.46 9.27 22.27
CA GLY A 621 -30.35 9.54 23.40
C GLY A 621 -31.06 8.25 23.84
N GLY A 622 -30.49 7.58 24.85
CA GLY A 622 -31.12 6.47 25.53
C GLY A 622 -32.35 6.92 26.32
N GLY A 623 -33.50 6.95 25.65
CA GLY A 623 -34.82 6.88 26.28
C GLY A 623 -35.33 5.44 26.18
N VAL A 624 -35.19 4.68 27.27
CA VAL A 624 -35.81 3.38 27.44
C VAL A 624 -37.34 3.54 27.41
N LEU A 625 -38.00 3.01 26.37
CA LEU A 625 -39.37 2.51 26.48
C LEU A 625 -39.40 1.13 25.82
N GLY A 626 -39.24 0.11 26.65
CA GLY A 626 -39.58 -1.25 26.26
C GLY A 626 -41.08 -1.32 25.97
N LEU A 627 -41.42 -1.63 24.72
CA LEU A 627 -42.68 -2.23 24.35
C LEU A 627 -42.35 -3.41 23.46
N GLY A 628 -42.41 -4.60 24.04
CA GLY A 628 -42.44 -5.84 23.27
C GLY A 628 -43.64 -5.81 22.34
N ALA A 629 -43.39 -6.11 21.07
CA ALA A 629 -44.43 -6.48 20.13
C ALA A 629 -43.91 -7.65 19.30
N SER A 630 -44.34 -8.83 19.71
CA SER A 630 -44.36 -10.07 18.96
C SER A 630 -44.91 -9.82 17.56
N LEU A 631 -44.15 -10.19 16.52
CA LEU A 631 -44.66 -10.26 15.16
C LEU A 631 -45.68 -11.41 15.06
N GLY A 632 -46.96 -11.05 15.09
CA GLY A 632 -48.06 -11.88 14.60
C GLY A 632 -48.11 -11.82 13.07
N ILE A 633 -48.00 -12.98 12.44
CA ILE A 633 -48.22 -13.21 11.02
C ILE A 633 -49.69 -12.91 10.71
N ALA A 634 -49.94 -12.05 9.71
CA ALA A 634 -51.24 -11.96 9.07
C ALA A 634 -51.06 -11.88 7.55
N ALA A 635 -51.54 -12.94 6.89
CA ALA A 635 -51.68 -13.05 5.44
C ALA A 635 -52.81 -12.16 4.93
N GLY A 636 -52.64 -11.61 3.73
CA GLY A 636 -53.68 -10.98 2.91
C GLY A 636 -53.14 -10.80 1.50
N THR A 637 -53.29 -11.80 0.62
CA THR A 637 -54.39 -11.96 -0.35
C THR A 637 -54.41 -10.90 -1.44
N LEU A 638 -53.88 -11.34 -2.58
CA LEU A 638 -54.08 -10.93 -3.96
C LEU A 638 -55.52 -10.46 -4.28
N VAL A 639 -55.68 -9.31 -4.96
CA VAL A 639 -56.81 -9.07 -5.88
C VAL A 639 -56.33 -8.20 -7.06
N VAL A 640 -56.32 -8.87 -8.23
CA VAL A 640 -56.34 -8.46 -9.66
C VAL A 640 -55.32 -7.44 -10.15
#